data_AF-A0A7C1GAS8-F1
#
_entry.id   AF-A0A7C1GAS8-F1
#
_cell.length_a   1.000
_cell.length_b   1.000
_cell.length_c   1.000
_cell.angle_alpha   90.00
_cell.angle_beta   90.00
_cell.angle_gamma   90.00
#
_symmetry.space_group_name_H-M   'P 1'
#
loop_
_entity.id
_entity.type
_entity.pdbx_description
1 polymer ?
#
loop_
_entity_poly.entity_id
_entity_poly.type
_entity_poly.pdbx_seq_one_letter_code
_entity_poly.pdbx_strand_id
1 'polypeptide(L)'
;MRKHTYLLVGIILLVFLQPLIAQPLVDVIYVTEVSDQTTALNLLRTGKLQIVLDTFRITPDVAQVLNTDPNLSYKATYGLYYELTFNPVGPTFLNGELNPFSDPRIREAINYVIDRNYIVNSTFYGFAVPKFFPLTKGFPEYERMKDYLAQLENAYSYNFTKGYQIIQEEMTKLNATLSNGKWWYKGSPVIIKFLIRKEDQRRQIGDYVADQLERLGFYVARIYVTFREASPIWLRSDPARGWWHIYTGGWITTSVSRDDSSNFGFFYTPLGSPSPLWQAYKPNPVFMDVATKLWNGQYSSIEERQQLMMQAASLALKDSVRVWLVDTTSPVVLDSAVDAEADLAGGFASPVVWRTLRYKGGVGGVINASTWAVLVEPWNPVAGSSWVYDTTLMYATQSYSFLSDPHSALPVPERAVSAEVYVLNGTVTQSSSSWLKLTFVNSIPVPPDAWWGFNVSSNRVITAGEAGVKSARVKVVVNYGDVIGKIKYHDGTTMSMADWVIGWPLTFARVDNSSPLYDAAAVPSFQAWREYFIAQRFVSTSPLVIEYYANYTALDAESIVSQFANWPSVPWHAYAIGIRAEEKGLLAFSADKADKMGVEWMNYIGGPSLDVLSKMLDESIAQGYIPFKDFLSKYTTVDDAKARYNALKTWYTQHKHFWVGDGPYYLDTADTTAHSAVLKAFIPPVYLVVRGGDNYIYYWISGSWTRLPSGSTPDSPSALRIGSLLYFAVRGGDNGIYITYFNLTSSSLANWLKLPGSTPSRPAIAYNGSRIIIVVRGSDNTLYLGTLKTDLTGFSGWVRLSGLSPDAPSIAVLNGELHIVVRGMDNRLWHGRISASKLDPSSLTWTNIPGYSDKAPALAAGRNSLVLSVKGLDGLTYLATWNATWQGWEAVPQGSTADTPAVVYINDLAVVFMRRGDGSIWMSVRLKPNLYRNLVQIPGYTGVAPSSTP
;
A
#
# COMPACT_ATOMS: atom_id res chain seq x y z
N MET A 1 13.17 24.22 25.94
CA MET A 1 13.84 22.96 26.33
C MET A 1 12.85 22.02 27.01
N ARG A 2 12.11 21.25 26.21
CA ARG A 2 11.37 20.01 26.50
C ARG A 2 10.73 19.62 25.16
N LYS A 3 10.78 18.33 24.78
CA LYS A 3 10.35 17.72 23.49
C LYS A 3 11.41 17.54 22.40
N HIS A 4 12.55 16.90 22.66
CA HIS A 4 13.39 16.28 21.61
C HIS A 4 13.83 14.88 22.09
N THR A 5 12.86 14.00 22.34
CA THR A 5 13.13 12.60 22.72
C THR A 5 12.04 11.71 22.16
N TYR A 6 11.99 11.58 20.83
CA TYR A 6 11.10 10.62 20.16
C TYR A 6 11.79 9.78 19.08
N LEU A 7 13.11 9.93 18.85
CA LEU A 7 13.77 9.22 17.74
C LEU A 7 14.25 7.79 18.07
N LEU A 8 14.33 7.38 19.35
CA LEU A 8 14.82 6.05 19.71
C LEU A 8 13.71 5.02 20.03
N VAL A 9 12.45 5.45 20.14
CA VAL A 9 11.32 4.57 20.46
C VAL A 9 10.65 4.01 19.20
N GLY A 10 10.84 4.63 18.04
CA GLY A 10 10.25 4.20 16.77
C GLY A 10 10.78 2.86 16.23
N ILE A 11 12.06 2.55 16.47
CA ILE A 11 12.70 1.33 15.91
C ILE A 11 12.27 0.06 16.68
N ILE A 12 11.95 0.17 17.97
CA ILE A 12 11.59 -0.98 18.81
C ILE A 12 10.09 -1.34 18.68
N LEU A 13 9.23 -0.41 18.26
CA LEU A 13 7.79 -0.68 18.13
C LEU A 13 7.40 -1.43 16.84
N LEU A 14 8.20 -1.31 15.77
CA LEU A 14 7.85 -1.84 14.44
C LEU A 14 8.10 -3.36 14.27
N VAL A 15 8.97 -3.95 15.08
CA VAL A 15 9.20 -5.42 15.07
C VAL A 15 7.96 -6.19 15.54
N PHE A 16 7.00 -5.53 16.22
CA PHE A 16 5.74 -6.13 16.66
C PHE A 16 4.50 -5.72 15.84
N LEU A 17 4.66 -4.97 14.75
CA LEU A 17 3.55 -4.42 13.94
C LEU A 17 3.20 -5.22 12.67
N GLN A 18 3.91 -6.32 12.37
CA GLN A 18 3.74 -7.08 11.12
C GLN A 18 2.31 -7.60 10.79
N PRO A 19 1.33 -7.74 11.70
CA PRO A 19 -0.05 -8.05 11.29
C PRO A 19 -1.03 -6.86 11.31
N LEU A 20 -0.62 -5.62 11.60
CA LEU A 20 -1.58 -4.50 11.72
C LEU A 20 -2.05 -3.91 10.39
N ILE A 21 -1.34 -4.17 9.31
CA ILE A 21 -1.32 -3.23 8.19
C ILE A 21 -2.55 -3.36 7.25
N ALA A 22 -3.48 -4.30 7.44
CA ALA A 22 -4.52 -4.55 6.43
C ALA A 22 -5.98 -4.36 6.89
N GLN A 23 -6.27 -3.90 8.12
CA GLN A 23 -7.63 -3.97 8.66
C GLN A 23 -8.29 -2.60 8.88
N PRO A 24 -9.59 -2.42 8.54
CA PRO A 24 -10.30 -1.17 8.79
C PRO A 24 -10.55 -0.99 10.29
N LEU A 25 -10.11 0.15 10.83
CA LEU A 25 -10.22 0.48 12.25
C LEU A 25 -11.39 1.44 12.56
N VAL A 26 -11.98 2.08 11.54
CA VAL A 26 -13.23 2.84 11.64
C VAL A 26 -14.33 2.19 10.80
N ASP A 27 -15.60 2.60 10.98
CA ASP A 27 -16.74 2.00 10.28
C ASP A 27 -17.04 2.71 8.95
N VAL A 28 -17.09 4.05 9.00
CA VAL A 28 -17.46 4.90 7.87
C VAL A 28 -16.57 6.14 7.87
N ILE A 29 -16.15 6.56 6.68
CA ILE A 29 -15.41 7.79 6.46
C ILE A 29 -16.16 8.59 5.40
N TYR A 30 -16.65 9.75 5.78
CA TYR A 30 -17.19 10.74 4.85
C TYR A 30 -16.04 11.64 4.40
N VAL A 31 -15.80 11.74 3.11
CA VAL A 31 -14.78 12.61 2.53
C VAL A 31 -15.47 13.70 1.73
N THR A 32 -15.14 14.96 2.05
CA THR A 32 -15.71 16.13 1.38
C THR A 32 -14.62 17.10 0.95
N GLU A 33 -14.85 17.81 -0.16
CA GLU A 33 -13.97 18.87 -0.59
C GLU A 33 -14.08 20.10 0.33
N VAL A 34 -12.94 20.56 0.84
CA VAL A 34 -12.80 21.83 1.57
C VAL A 34 -11.56 22.54 1.06
N SER A 35 -11.67 23.27 -0.05
CA SER A 35 -10.54 23.87 -0.78
C SER A 35 -9.79 24.99 -0.03
N ASP A 36 -10.36 25.54 1.06
CA ASP A 36 -9.76 26.60 1.87
C ASP A 36 -9.28 26.06 3.23
N GLN A 37 -7.98 26.21 3.49
CA GLN A 37 -7.36 25.70 4.72
C GLN A 37 -7.88 26.40 5.99
N THR A 38 -8.26 27.68 5.92
CA THR A 38 -8.81 28.41 7.09
C THR A 38 -10.16 27.83 7.50
N THR A 39 -11.00 27.55 6.51
CA THR A 39 -12.28 26.87 6.70
C THR A 39 -12.09 25.46 7.26
N ALA A 40 -11.17 24.67 6.68
CA ALA A 40 -10.85 23.33 7.19
C ALA A 40 -10.37 23.36 8.65
N LEU A 41 -9.51 24.32 9.01
CA LEU A 41 -9.04 24.49 10.39
C LEU A 41 -10.19 24.82 11.34
N ASN A 42 -11.13 25.68 10.95
CA ASN A 42 -12.31 25.99 11.77
C ASN A 42 -13.26 24.78 11.93
N LEU A 43 -13.42 23.96 10.88
CA LEU A 43 -14.23 22.75 10.96
C LEU A 43 -13.60 21.69 11.89
N LEU A 44 -12.27 21.57 11.89
CA LEU A 44 -11.54 20.75 12.88
C LEU A 44 -11.79 21.26 14.30
N ARG A 45 -11.60 22.56 14.56
CA ARG A 45 -11.78 23.17 15.89
C ARG A 45 -13.20 23.04 16.44
N THR A 46 -14.19 22.98 15.56
CA THR A 46 -15.61 22.83 15.93
C THR A 46 -16.06 21.36 15.99
N GLY A 47 -15.16 20.40 15.75
CA GLY A 47 -15.44 18.96 15.75
C GLY A 47 -16.27 18.49 14.56
N LYS A 48 -16.49 19.33 13.54
CA LYS A 48 -17.22 18.97 12.32
C LYS A 48 -16.37 18.11 11.38
N LEU A 49 -15.05 18.31 11.40
CA LEU A 49 -14.06 17.42 10.81
C LEU A 49 -13.23 16.76 11.91
N GLN A 50 -12.79 15.54 11.67
CA GLN A 50 -11.84 14.81 12.51
C GLN A 50 -10.44 14.80 11.93
N ILE A 51 -10.30 14.90 10.60
CA ILE A 51 -9.01 14.82 9.92
C ILE A 51 -9.07 15.58 8.58
N VAL A 52 -7.97 16.22 8.22
CA VAL A 52 -7.74 16.75 6.87
C VAL A 52 -6.58 15.96 6.28
N LEU A 53 -6.80 15.33 5.11
CA LEU A 53 -5.81 14.41 4.53
C LEU A 53 -4.66 15.14 3.81
N ASP A 54 -4.81 16.44 3.59
CA ASP A 54 -3.81 17.27 2.95
C ASP A 54 -2.89 18.00 3.92
N THR A 55 -1.74 18.42 3.40
CA THR A 55 -0.79 19.26 4.14
C THR A 55 -1.26 20.71 4.17
N PHE A 56 -1.20 21.32 5.36
CA PHE A 56 -1.48 22.74 5.54
C PHE A 56 -0.27 23.58 5.15
N ARG A 57 -0.53 24.72 4.50
CA ARG A 57 0.48 25.77 4.37
C ARG A 57 0.57 26.54 5.67
N ILE A 58 1.79 26.74 6.14
CA ILE A 58 2.02 27.50 7.36
C ILE A 58 1.81 28.98 7.13
N THR A 59 0.83 29.53 7.85
CA THR A 59 0.51 30.95 8.01
C THR A 59 0.56 31.32 9.50
N PRO A 60 0.58 32.62 9.88
CA PRO A 60 0.50 33.03 11.27
C PRO A 60 -0.65 32.37 12.04
N ASP A 61 -1.85 32.36 11.45
CA ASP A 61 -3.06 31.82 12.08
C ASP A 61 -2.97 30.31 12.29
N VAL A 62 -2.51 29.57 11.27
CA VAL A 62 -2.31 28.10 11.38
C VAL A 62 -1.27 27.80 12.46
N ALA A 63 -0.13 28.49 12.46
CA ALA A 63 0.92 28.30 13.46
C ALA A 63 0.43 28.64 14.87
N GLN A 64 -0.32 29.72 15.05
CA GLN A 64 -0.89 30.10 16.33
C GLN A 64 -1.86 29.04 16.85
N VAL A 65 -2.79 28.59 16.01
CA VAL A 65 -3.78 27.57 16.39
C VAL A 65 -3.08 26.26 16.77
N LEU A 66 -2.16 25.75 15.94
CA LEU A 66 -1.46 24.49 16.21
C LEU A 66 -0.57 24.54 17.47
N ASN A 67 -0.11 25.73 17.87
CA ASN A 67 0.67 25.91 19.10
C ASN A 67 -0.18 26.09 20.36
N THR A 68 -1.47 26.42 20.23
CA THR A 68 -2.31 26.85 21.38
C THR A 68 -3.56 26.02 21.60
N ASP A 69 -4.12 25.36 20.58
CA ASP A 69 -5.36 24.58 20.71
C ASP A 69 -5.06 23.12 21.09
N PRO A 70 -5.38 22.67 22.31
CA PRO A 70 -5.09 21.31 22.77
C PRO A 70 -6.02 20.25 22.15
N ASN A 71 -7.11 20.66 21.49
CA ASN A 71 -8.05 19.75 20.83
C ASN A 71 -7.56 19.32 19.46
N LEU A 72 -6.50 19.95 18.94
CA LEU A 72 -5.88 19.57 17.69
C LEU A 72 -4.53 18.92 17.93
N SER A 73 -4.19 18.01 17.04
CA SER A 73 -2.85 17.45 16.92
C SER A 73 -2.40 17.49 15.46
N TYR A 74 -1.11 17.35 15.22
CA TYR A 74 -0.57 17.33 13.87
C TYR A 74 0.65 16.39 13.76
N LYS A 75 0.90 15.94 12.53
CA LYS A 75 2.15 15.27 12.16
C LYS A 75 2.90 16.13 11.14
N ALA A 76 4.20 16.29 11.33
CA ALA A 76 5.04 17.10 10.45
C ALA A 76 5.49 16.29 9.24
N THR A 77 5.47 16.91 8.05
CA THR A 77 6.00 16.35 6.81
C THR A 77 7.08 17.23 6.22
N TYR A 78 8.05 16.63 5.53
CA TYR A 78 9.27 17.28 5.00
C TYR A 78 9.29 17.29 3.46
N GLY A 79 8.11 17.42 2.85
CA GLY A 79 7.93 17.29 1.39
C GLY A 79 8.28 18.51 0.55
N LEU A 80 8.73 19.63 1.14
CA LEU A 80 9.03 20.87 0.42
C LEU A 80 10.23 21.59 1.04
N TYR A 81 11.16 22.06 0.20
CA TYR A 81 12.34 22.80 0.64
C TYR A 81 12.69 23.95 -0.30
N TYR A 82 13.42 24.94 0.25
CA TYR A 82 13.78 26.19 -0.45
C TYR A 82 15.29 26.43 -0.50
N GLU A 83 15.73 27.06 -1.58
CA GLU A 83 17.14 27.35 -1.86
C GLU A 83 17.33 28.66 -2.65
N LEU A 84 18.55 29.16 -2.69
CA LEU A 84 18.99 30.21 -3.59
C LEU A 84 19.81 29.60 -4.73
N THR A 85 19.33 29.78 -5.94
CA THR A 85 20.02 29.38 -7.16
C THR A 85 20.87 30.54 -7.65
N PHE A 86 22.15 30.30 -7.92
CA PHE A 86 23.06 31.30 -8.47
C PHE A 86 23.31 31.09 -9.96
N ASN A 87 23.48 32.20 -10.68
CA ASN A 87 24.05 32.21 -12.02
C ASN A 87 25.58 32.25 -11.91
N PRO A 88 26.32 31.19 -12.30
CA PRO A 88 27.78 31.14 -12.13
C PRO A 88 28.57 31.69 -13.32
N VAL A 89 27.92 32.23 -14.37
CA VAL A 89 28.64 32.71 -15.56
C VAL A 89 29.36 34.01 -15.27
N GLY A 90 30.66 34.10 -15.57
CA GLY A 90 31.42 35.34 -15.42
C GLY A 90 32.93 35.20 -15.64
N PRO A 91 33.74 36.17 -15.17
CA PRO A 91 33.37 37.20 -14.18
C PRO A 91 32.49 38.33 -14.71
N THR A 92 32.34 38.49 -16.03
CA THR A 92 31.40 39.44 -16.62
C THR A 92 30.39 38.71 -17.50
N PHE A 93 29.15 39.22 -17.51
CA PHE A 93 28.16 38.83 -18.49
C PHE A 93 28.47 39.39 -19.88
N LEU A 94 27.71 38.97 -20.90
CA LEU A 94 27.86 39.44 -22.28
C LEU A 94 27.64 40.95 -22.44
N ASN A 95 26.91 41.57 -21.51
CA ASN A 95 26.69 43.02 -21.46
C ASN A 95 27.81 43.80 -20.72
N GLY A 96 28.86 43.11 -20.25
CA GLY A 96 30.00 43.71 -19.56
C GLY A 96 29.79 43.99 -18.06
N GLU A 97 28.60 43.75 -17.52
CA GLU A 97 28.34 43.84 -16.07
C GLU A 97 29.10 42.75 -15.32
N LEU A 98 29.66 43.09 -14.15
CA LEU A 98 30.30 42.12 -13.26
C LEU A 98 29.25 41.19 -12.66
N ASN A 99 29.50 39.88 -12.69
CA ASN A 99 28.79 38.89 -11.90
C ASN A 99 29.71 38.40 -10.76
N PRO A 100 29.55 38.90 -9.53
CA PRO A 100 30.32 38.42 -8.38
C PRO A 100 30.17 36.91 -8.14
N PHE A 101 29.01 36.35 -8.49
CA PHE A 101 28.69 34.95 -8.21
C PHE A 101 29.30 33.97 -9.20
N SER A 102 30.11 34.41 -10.18
CA SER A 102 30.98 33.49 -10.90
C SER A 102 32.08 32.92 -10.00
N ASP A 103 32.44 33.65 -8.94
CA ASP A 103 33.43 33.21 -7.97
C ASP A 103 32.79 32.27 -6.92
N PRO A 104 33.22 30.99 -6.83
CA PRO A 104 32.70 30.05 -5.85
C PRO A 104 32.92 30.51 -4.40
N ARG A 105 33.98 31.28 -4.10
CA ARG A 105 34.24 31.78 -2.74
C ARG A 105 33.22 32.83 -2.31
N ILE A 106 32.76 33.67 -3.24
CA ILE A 106 31.66 34.62 -2.99
C ILE A 106 30.36 33.87 -2.76
N ARG A 107 30.07 32.82 -3.55
CA ARG A 107 28.88 31.97 -3.34
C ARG A 107 28.93 31.24 -2.00
N GLU A 108 30.07 30.63 -1.67
CA GLU A 108 30.32 29.96 -0.39
C GLU A 108 30.07 30.91 0.78
N ALA A 109 30.54 32.16 0.68
CA ALA A 109 30.36 33.18 1.70
C ALA A 109 28.88 33.46 2.03
N ILE A 110 27.96 33.31 1.06
CA ILE A 110 26.53 33.51 1.29
C ILE A 110 25.97 32.53 2.34
N ASN A 111 26.54 31.33 2.49
CA ASN A 111 26.12 30.42 3.56
C ASN A 111 26.27 31.03 4.96
N TYR A 112 27.30 31.85 5.18
CA TYR A 112 27.54 32.57 6.45
C TYR A 112 26.68 33.82 6.60
N VAL A 113 26.28 34.44 5.48
CA VAL A 113 25.50 35.69 5.45
C VAL A 113 24.03 35.45 5.75
N ILE A 114 23.50 34.27 5.43
CA ILE A 114 22.08 33.97 5.58
C ILE A 114 21.80 33.27 6.91
N ASP A 115 21.14 33.98 7.82
CA ASP A 115 20.59 33.37 9.05
C ASP A 115 19.36 32.50 8.72
N ARG A 116 19.57 31.19 8.67
CA ARG A 116 18.51 30.20 8.44
C ARG A 116 17.54 30.10 9.62
N ASN A 117 17.99 30.35 10.86
CA ASN A 117 17.10 30.36 12.02
C ASN A 117 16.17 31.57 11.99
N TYR A 118 16.65 32.72 11.49
CA TYR A 118 15.78 33.87 11.24
C TYR A 118 14.67 33.52 10.23
N ILE A 119 15.00 32.83 9.13
CA ILE A 119 14.01 32.37 8.15
C ILE A 119 13.00 31.41 8.81
N VAL A 120 13.47 30.41 9.55
CA VAL A 120 12.61 29.45 10.27
C VAL A 120 11.62 30.16 11.20
N ASN A 121 12.10 31.13 12.00
CA ASN A 121 11.26 31.79 13.00
C ASN A 121 10.34 32.85 12.40
N SER A 122 10.84 33.65 11.45
CA SER A 122 10.12 34.83 10.95
C SER A 122 9.18 34.51 9.79
N THR A 123 9.53 33.52 8.96
CA THR A 123 8.75 33.12 7.77
C THR A 123 7.91 31.87 8.03
N PHE A 124 8.42 30.92 8.83
CA PHE A 124 7.74 29.64 9.09
C PHE A 124 7.25 29.49 10.53
N TYR A 125 7.44 30.48 11.40
CA TYR A 125 6.93 30.46 12.78
C TYR A 125 7.34 29.20 13.56
N GLY A 126 8.54 28.65 13.26
CA GLY A 126 9.07 27.42 13.86
C GLY A 126 8.72 26.13 13.09
N PHE A 127 7.94 26.20 12.01
CA PHE A 127 7.58 25.05 11.16
C PHE A 127 8.51 24.89 9.94
N ALA A 128 9.81 24.90 10.21
CA ALA A 128 10.85 24.55 9.26
C ALA A 128 12.13 24.18 10.01
N VAL A 129 13.04 23.49 9.36
CA VAL A 129 14.39 23.22 9.88
C VAL A 129 15.46 23.77 8.93
N PRO A 130 16.58 24.32 9.43
CA PRO A 130 17.68 24.77 8.58
C PRO A 130 18.21 23.65 7.69
N LYS A 131 18.45 23.96 6.41
CA LYS A 131 18.98 23.03 5.40
C LYS A 131 20.27 23.57 4.80
N PHE A 132 21.27 22.70 4.64
CA PHE A 132 22.60 23.05 4.11
C PHE A 132 23.03 22.22 2.90
N PHE A 133 22.34 21.12 2.62
CA PHE A 133 22.71 20.13 1.61
C PHE A 133 21.51 19.78 0.73
N PRO A 134 21.72 19.20 -0.46
CA PRO A 134 20.65 18.64 -1.28
C PRO A 134 20.09 17.32 -0.70
N LEU A 135 20.06 17.19 0.63
CA LEU A 135 19.62 16.03 1.39
C LEU A 135 18.57 16.50 2.41
N THR A 136 17.44 15.82 2.50
CA THR A 136 16.35 16.19 3.43
C THR A 136 16.68 15.72 4.84
N LYS A 137 16.60 16.64 5.81
CA LYS A 137 16.88 16.31 7.21
C LYS A 137 15.86 15.29 7.74
N GLY A 138 16.33 14.27 8.46
CA GLY A 138 15.49 13.18 8.95
C GLY A 138 15.23 12.05 7.95
N PHE A 139 15.61 12.21 6.68
CA PHE A 139 15.50 11.14 5.69
C PHE A 139 16.71 10.18 5.78
N PRO A 140 16.56 8.92 5.31
CA PRO A 140 17.60 7.89 5.41
C PRO A 140 19.01 8.34 5.00
N GLU A 141 19.18 9.07 3.90
CA GLU A 141 20.51 9.47 3.43
C GLU A 141 21.18 10.49 4.36
N TYR A 142 20.43 11.47 4.87
CA TYR A 142 20.95 12.42 5.87
C TYR A 142 21.32 11.67 7.16
N GLU A 143 20.45 10.78 7.64
CA GLU A 143 20.65 10.06 8.90
C GLU A 143 21.88 9.14 8.87
N ARG A 144 22.22 8.55 7.72
CA ARG A 144 23.46 7.75 7.54
C ARG A 144 24.74 8.54 7.81
N MET A 145 24.72 9.86 7.63
CA MET A 145 25.89 10.74 7.72
C MET A 145 25.71 11.88 8.73
N LYS A 146 24.71 11.80 9.61
CA LYS A 146 24.24 12.92 10.42
C LYS A 146 25.34 13.60 11.24
N ASP A 147 26.27 12.84 11.80
CA ASP A 147 27.33 13.38 12.66
C ASP A 147 28.33 14.21 11.85
N TYR A 148 28.69 13.75 10.64
CA TYR A 148 29.56 14.47 9.72
C TYR A 148 28.86 15.72 9.17
N LEU A 149 27.60 15.58 8.74
CA LEU A 149 26.82 16.71 8.23
C LEU A 149 26.63 17.77 9.33
N ALA A 150 26.33 17.38 10.58
CA ALA A 150 26.18 18.32 11.69
C ALA A 150 27.45 19.13 11.97
N GLN A 151 28.64 18.53 11.82
CA GLN A 151 29.91 19.25 11.93
C GLN A 151 30.04 20.33 10.84
N LEU A 152 29.67 19.99 9.60
CA LEU A 152 29.65 20.95 8.49
C LEU A 152 28.59 22.04 8.71
N GLU A 153 27.38 21.71 9.15
CA GLU A 153 26.34 22.69 9.48
C GLU A 153 26.81 23.69 10.54
N ASN A 154 27.49 23.19 11.59
CA ASN A 154 28.07 24.05 12.62
C ASN A 154 29.19 24.93 12.06
N ALA A 155 30.07 24.37 11.21
CA ALA A 155 31.15 25.11 10.56
C ALA A 155 30.67 26.20 9.58
N TYR A 156 29.46 26.05 9.03
CA TYR A 156 28.78 27.00 8.13
C TYR A 156 27.63 27.76 8.82
N SER A 157 27.58 27.74 10.15
CA SER A 157 26.60 28.51 10.92
C SER A 157 26.68 30.00 10.62
N TYR A 158 25.55 30.70 10.81
CA TYR A 158 25.43 32.12 10.49
C TYR A 158 26.53 32.94 11.17
N ASN A 159 27.28 33.68 10.35
CA ASN A 159 28.34 34.58 10.76
C ASN A 159 28.51 35.67 9.69
N PHE A 160 27.66 36.69 9.75
CA PHE A 160 27.64 37.78 8.77
C PHE A 160 29.01 38.43 8.60
N THR A 161 29.75 38.66 9.68
CA THR A 161 31.09 39.26 9.65
C THR A 161 32.07 38.44 8.83
N LYS A 162 32.11 37.12 9.02
CA LYS A 162 32.97 36.21 8.25
C LYS A 162 32.60 36.23 6.76
N GLY A 163 31.30 36.14 6.45
CA GLY A 163 30.82 36.22 5.07
C GLY A 163 31.19 37.55 4.40
N TYR A 164 31.01 38.66 5.11
CA TYR A 164 31.37 40.00 4.64
C TYR A 164 32.87 40.13 4.36
N GLN A 165 33.74 39.65 5.26
CA GLN A 165 35.19 39.68 5.06
C GLN A 165 35.62 38.92 3.80
N ILE A 166 35.07 37.72 3.57
CA ILE A 166 35.35 36.92 2.37
C ILE A 166 34.91 37.68 1.12
N ILE A 167 33.69 38.24 1.12
CA ILE A 167 33.16 38.98 -0.03
C ILE A 167 34.00 40.23 -0.33
N GLN A 168 34.45 40.96 0.70
CA GLN A 168 35.34 42.11 0.49
C GLN A 168 36.66 41.71 -0.17
N GLU A 169 37.27 40.62 0.31
CA GLU A 169 38.52 40.09 -0.24
C GLU A 169 38.36 39.70 -1.72
N GLU A 170 37.36 38.89 -2.04
CA GLU A 170 37.15 38.37 -3.40
C GLU A 170 36.66 39.46 -4.38
N MET A 171 35.80 40.38 -3.94
CA MET A 171 35.39 41.53 -4.78
C MET A 171 36.58 42.42 -5.15
N THR A 172 37.55 42.59 -4.25
CA THR A 172 38.79 43.31 -4.54
C THR A 172 39.62 42.60 -5.60
N LYS A 173 39.73 41.26 -5.54
CA LYS A 173 40.39 40.44 -6.57
C LYS A 173 39.69 40.51 -7.93
N LEU A 174 38.37 40.73 -7.94
CA LEU A 174 37.58 41.00 -9.14
C LEU A 174 37.73 42.43 -9.69
N ASN A 175 38.63 43.25 -9.13
CA ASN A 175 38.84 44.65 -9.47
C ASN A 175 37.61 45.55 -9.24
N ALA A 176 36.75 45.18 -8.28
CA ALA A 176 35.70 46.05 -7.80
C ALA A 176 36.20 46.90 -6.62
N THR A 177 35.67 48.11 -6.48
CA THR A 177 36.01 49.04 -5.41
C THR A 177 34.79 49.34 -4.55
N LEU A 178 34.98 49.38 -3.23
CA LEU A 178 33.94 49.78 -2.28
C LEU A 178 34.04 51.29 -2.06
N SER A 179 33.05 52.04 -2.53
CA SER A 179 32.96 53.50 -2.38
C SER A 179 31.61 53.90 -1.82
N ASN A 180 31.58 54.72 -0.77
CA ASN A 180 30.38 55.09 -0.01
C ASN A 180 29.55 53.89 0.44
N GLY A 181 30.23 52.81 0.85
CA GLY A 181 29.57 51.56 1.26
C GLY A 181 28.90 50.78 0.13
N LYS A 182 29.16 51.12 -1.15
CA LYS A 182 28.63 50.42 -2.32
C LYS A 182 29.72 49.94 -3.27
N TRP A 183 29.52 48.78 -3.88
CA TRP A 183 30.47 48.19 -4.83
C TRP A 183 30.35 48.80 -6.22
N TRP A 184 31.49 49.13 -6.81
CA TRP A 184 31.64 49.66 -8.16
C TRP A 184 32.62 48.80 -8.97
N TYR A 185 32.31 48.56 -10.23
CA TYR A 185 33.19 47.88 -11.18
C TYR A 185 33.28 48.71 -12.46
N LYS A 186 34.51 49.07 -12.85
CA LYS A 186 34.77 49.92 -14.04
C LYS A 186 33.89 51.18 -14.11
N GLY A 187 33.68 51.84 -12.96
CA GLY A 187 32.89 53.06 -12.86
C GLY A 187 31.36 52.86 -12.84
N SER A 188 30.86 51.62 -12.94
CA SER A 188 29.43 51.31 -12.83
C SER A 188 29.09 50.63 -11.50
N PRO A 189 27.91 50.87 -10.92
CA PRO A 189 27.50 50.18 -9.68
C PRO A 189 27.29 48.68 -9.95
N VAL A 190 27.66 47.84 -8.98
CA VAL A 190 27.38 46.39 -9.05
C VAL A 190 25.94 46.15 -8.60
N ILE A 191 25.06 45.85 -9.56
CA ILE A 191 23.62 45.63 -9.34
C ILE A 191 23.30 44.13 -9.44
N ILE A 192 22.90 43.52 -8.32
CA ILE A 192 22.44 42.14 -8.25
C ILE A 192 20.97 42.07 -8.64
N LYS A 193 20.70 41.47 -9.79
CA LYS A 193 19.34 41.19 -10.30
C LYS A 193 18.80 39.92 -9.65
N PHE A 194 17.88 40.06 -8.70
CA PHE A 194 17.37 38.96 -7.89
C PHE A 194 15.92 38.65 -8.28
N LEU A 195 15.70 37.48 -8.87
CA LEU A 195 14.37 36.96 -9.19
C LEU A 195 13.72 36.35 -7.93
N ILE A 196 12.65 36.97 -7.46
CA ILE A 196 11.95 36.59 -6.22
C ILE A 196 10.57 36.06 -6.56
N ARG A 197 10.28 34.82 -6.16
CA ARG A 197 8.97 34.18 -6.31
C ARG A 197 7.94 34.87 -5.38
N LYS A 198 6.78 35.27 -5.91
CA LYS A 198 5.81 36.12 -5.19
C LYS A 198 4.59 35.39 -4.61
N GLU A 199 4.38 34.12 -4.98
CA GLU A 199 3.17 33.34 -4.67
C GLU A 199 3.22 32.63 -3.31
N ASP A 200 4.36 32.60 -2.62
CA ASP A 200 4.54 31.86 -1.37
C ASP A 200 5.63 32.48 -0.47
N GLN A 201 6.03 31.75 0.58
CA GLN A 201 7.03 32.15 1.57
C GLN A 201 8.36 32.62 0.97
N ARG A 202 8.68 32.23 -0.29
CA ARG A 202 9.88 32.70 -1.00
C ARG A 202 9.91 34.21 -1.19
N ARG A 203 8.78 34.91 -1.17
CA ARG A 203 8.75 36.38 -1.20
C ARG A 203 9.48 36.96 0.00
N GLN A 204 9.06 36.56 1.21
CA GLN A 204 9.65 37.03 2.47
C GLN A 204 11.13 36.63 2.58
N ILE A 205 11.47 35.42 2.12
CA ILE A 205 12.87 34.96 2.04
C ILE A 205 13.67 35.86 1.10
N GLY A 206 13.15 36.14 -0.10
CA GLY A 206 13.81 36.97 -1.10
C GLY A 206 14.04 38.40 -0.61
N ASP A 207 13.07 38.99 0.08
CA ASP A 207 13.19 40.33 0.68
C ASP A 207 14.30 40.34 1.75
N TYR A 208 14.30 39.37 2.68
CA TYR A 208 15.34 39.24 3.70
C TYR A 208 16.74 39.06 3.10
N VAL A 209 16.89 38.19 2.09
CA VAL A 209 18.17 37.94 1.41
C VAL A 209 18.63 39.19 0.66
N ALA A 210 17.72 39.92 0.00
CA ALA A 210 18.04 41.19 -0.65
C ALA A 210 18.58 42.22 0.34
N ASP A 211 17.96 42.33 1.53
CA ASP A 211 18.44 43.22 2.59
C ASP A 211 19.86 42.83 3.05
N GLN A 212 20.16 41.53 3.15
CA GLN A 212 21.50 41.07 3.48
C GLN A 212 22.53 41.45 2.41
N LEU A 213 22.18 41.30 1.13
CA LEU A 213 23.04 41.68 0.00
C LEU A 213 23.29 43.20 -0.04
N GLU A 214 22.28 44.01 0.28
CA GLU A 214 22.43 45.46 0.38
C GLU A 214 23.37 45.89 1.51
N ARG A 215 23.32 45.17 2.65
CA ARG A 215 24.26 45.35 3.79
C ARG A 215 25.69 44.95 3.45
N LEU A 216 25.89 44.04 2.49
CA LEU A 216 27.22 43.68 1.97
C LEU A 216 27.78 44.73 0.97
N GLY A 217 27.00 45.77 0.66
CA GLY A 217 27.39 46.85 -0.23
C GLY A 217 26.95 46.69 -1.68
N PHE A 218 26.11 45.71 -2.01
CA PHE A 218 25.54 45.61 -3.36
C PHE A 218 24.35 46.55 -3.54
N TYR A 219 24.04 46.90 -4.78
CA TYR A 219 22.69 47.31 -5.15
C TYR A 219 21.89 46.07 -5.50
N VAL A 220 20.61 45.99 -5.13
CA VAL A 220 19.77 44.84 -5.44
C VAL A 220 18.54 45.29 -6.21
N ALA A 221 18.40 44.78 -7.43
CA ALA A 221 17.15 44.86 -8.19
C ALA A 221 16.27 43.67 -7.78
N ARG A 222 15.29 43.91 -6.91
CA ARG A 222 14.28 42.92 -6.50
C ARG A 222 13.24 42.78 -7.62
N ILE A 223 13.23 41.63 -8.30
CA ILE A 223 12.36 41.37 -9.46
C ILE A 223 11.33 40.30 -9.08
N TYR A 224 10.12 40.73 -8.74
CA TYR A 224 9.06 39.81 -8.28
C TYR A 224 8.37 39.11 -9.45
N VAL A 225 8.43 37.78 -9.48
CA VAL A 225 8.00 36.96 -10.62
C VAL A 225 7.12 35.79 -10.20
N THR A 226 6.12 35.49 -11.03
CA THR A 226 5.40 34.21 -11.03
C THR A 226 6.25 33.08 -11.64
N PHE A 227 5.82 31.82 -11.52
CA PHE A 227 6.67 30.71 -11.98
C PHE A 227 6.76 30.73 -13.51
N ARG A 228 5.65 31.11 -14.15
CA ARG A 228 5.51 31.29 -15.60
C ARG A 228 6.40 32.41 -16.11
N GLU A 229 6.56 33.48 -15.34
CA GLU A 229 7.45 34.62 -15.64
C GLU A 229 8.93 34.25 -15.40
N ALA A 230 9.23 33.50 -14.32
CA ALA A 230 10.61 33.17 -13.94
C ALA A 230 11.27 32.16 -14.88
N SER A 231 10.57 31.08 -15.23
CA SER A 231 11.12 29.96 -16.01
C SER A 231 11.75 30.36 -17.37
N PRO A 232 11.15 31.24 -18.20
CA PRO A 232 11.81 31.74 -19.41
C PRO A 232 13.13 32.49 -19.16
N ILE A 233 13.35 33.02 -17.96
CA ILE A 233 14.52 33.83 -17.63
C ILE A 233 15.63 32.94 -17.06
N TRP A 234 15.43 32.31 -15.90
CA TRP A 234 16.53 31.63 -15.20
C TRP A 234 16.83 30.23 -15.76
N LEU A 235 15.82 29.54 -16.28
CA LEU A 235 15.95 28.15 -16.71
C LEU A 235 16.18 28.01 -18.21
N ARG A 236 15.42 28.74 -19.04
CA ARG A 236 15.40 28.56 -20.50
C ARG A 236 16.25 29.56 -21.30
N SER A 237 16.68 30.66 -20.70
CA SER A 237 17.55 31.63 -21.40
C SER A 237 19.03 31.33 -21.18
N ASP A 238 19.88 31.86 -22.06
CA ASP A 238 21.33 31.82 -21.87
C ASP A 238 21.72 32.63 -20.62
N PRO A 239 22.28 31.99 -19.56
CA PRO A 239 22.67 32.68 -18.34
C PRO A 239 23.74 33.76 -18.56
N ALA A 240 24.51 33.69 -19.64
CA ALA A 240 25.53 34.69 -19.97
C ALA A 240 24.93 36.08 -20.32
N ARG A 241 23.62 36.15 -20.62
CA ARG A 241 22.92 37.42 -20.91
C ARG A 241 22.85 38.39 -19.72
N GLY A 242 23.09 37.90 -18.49
CA GLY A 242 23.07 38.75 -17.30
C GLY A 242 21.70 39.30 -16.91
N TRP A 243 20.61 38.60 -17.29
CA TRP A 243 19.24 38.99 -16.91
C TRP A 243 18.93 38.74 -15.43
N TRP A 244 19.72 37.90 -14.77
CA TRP A 244 19.55 37.52 -13.37
C TRP A 244 20.89 37.05 -12.77
N HIS A 245 20.99 37.17 -11.45
CA HIS A 245 22.12 36.72 -10.66
C HIS A 245 21.70 35.62 -9.67
N ILE A 246 20.55 35.80 -9.03
CA ILE A 246 20.03 34.90 -7.99
C ILE A 246 18.54 34.64 -8.27
N TYR A 247 18.06 33.46 -7.91
CA TYR A 247 16.65 33.08 -7.94
C TYR A 247 16.25 32.32 -6.66
N THR A 248 15.06 32.60 -6.12
CA THR A 248 14.49 31.83 -4.99
C THR A 248 13.89 30.50 -5.49
N GLY A 249 14.64 29.41 -5.39
CA GLY A 249 14.24 28.06 -5.79
C GLY A 249 13.37 27.35 -4.75
N GLY A 250 12.58 26.38 -5.22
CA GLY A 250 11.74 25.54 -4.36
C GLY A 250 11.48 24.20 -5.03
N TRP A 251 11.53 23.12 -4.25
CA TRP A 251 11.55 21.75 -4.73
C TRP A 251 10.70 20.86 -3.82
N ILE A 252 9.99 19.91 -4.43
CA ILE A 252 9.07 18.99 -3.76
C ILE A 252 9.70 17.60 -3.71
N THR A 253 9.55 16.93 -2.58
CA THR A 253 9.79 15.49 -2.43
C THR A 253 8.49 14.82 -2.01
N THR A 254 7.95 13.94 -2.86
CA THR A 254 6.63 13.33 -2.68
C THR A 254 6.65 12.01 -1.89
N SER A 255 7.84 11.48 -1.59
CA SER A 255 8.03 10.23 -0.84
C SER A 255 9.36 10.28 -0.09
N VAL A 256 9.50 9.55 1.02
CA VAL A 256 10.78 9.43 1.70
C VAL A 256 11.80 8.76 0.78
N SER A 257 12.89 9.46 0.44
CA SER A 257 13.95 8.92 -0.42
C SER A 257 14.96 8.11 0.38
N ARG A 258 15.37 6.96 -0.18
CA ARG A 258 16.40 6.10 0.42
C ARG A 258 17.76 6.22 -0.24
N ASP A 259 17.84 6.86 -1.41
CA ASP A 259 19.08 7.07 -2.16
C ASP A 259 19.03 8.41 -2.87
N ASP A 260 19.74 9.40 -2.31
CA ASP A 260 19.86 10.75 -2.86
C ASP A 260 21.24 10.99 -3.49
N SER A 261 21.97 9.94 -3.88
CA SER A 261 23.33 10.04 -4.42
C SER A 261 23.41 10.86 -5.71
N SER A 262 22.38 10.77 -6.55
CA SER A 262 22.29 11.54 -7.79
C SER A 262 22.08 13.04 -7.56
N ASN A 263 21.62 13.48 -6.39
CA ASN A 263 21.29 14.89 -6.15
C ASN A 263 22.50 15.82 -6.30
N PHE A 264 23.71 15.35 -5.96
CA PHE A 264 24.92 16.15 -6.16
C PHE A 264 25.22 16.36 -7.65
N GLY A 265 25.08 15.32 -8.47
CA GLY A 265 25.15 15.42 -9.92
C GLY A 265 24.05 16.32 -10.48
N PHE A 266 22.82 16.15 -10.00
CA PHE A 266 21.67 16.93 -10.44
C PHE A 266 21.87 18.41 -10.17
N PHE A 267 22.13 18.82 -8.93
CA PHE A 267 22.05 20.24 -8.56
C PHE A 267 23.28 21.07 -8.91
N TYR A 268 24.45 20.44 -9.10
CA TYR A 268 25.74 21.13 -9.18
C TYR A 268 26.52 20.86 -10.47
N THR A 269 26.04 20.00 -11.37
CA THR A 269 26.78 19.61 -12.57
C THR A 269 25.93 19.63 -13.84
N PRO A 270 26.54 19.63 -15.04
CA PRO A 270 25.83 19.48 -16.31
C PRO A 270 25.08 18.14 -16.49
N LEU A 271 25.31 17.14 -15.64
CA LEU A 271 24.61 15.84 -15.69
C LEU A 271 23.10 15.99 -15.45
N GLY A 272 22.70 16.97 -14.64
CA GLY A 272 21.34 17.05 -14.11
C GLY A 272 20.25 17.43 -15.12
N SER A 273 20.55 18.30 -16.09
CA SER A 273 19.55 18.80 -17.03
C SER A 273 20.20 19.36 -18.30
N PRO A 274 19.61 19.18 -19.49
CA PRO A 274 20.08 19.84 -20.72
C PRO A 274 19.77 21.35 -20.75
N SER A 275 19.11 21.91 -19.73
CA SER A 275 18.75 23.33 -19.67
C SER A 275 19.99 24.24 -19.66
N PRO A 276 19.97 25.42 -20.31
CA PRO A 276 21.12 26.31 -20.42
C PRO A 276 21.87 26.60 -19.12
N LEU A 277 21.15 26.80 -18.00
CA LEU A 277 21.79 27.04 -16.71
C LEU A 277 22.66 25.86 -16.24
N TRP A 278 22.16 24.63 -16.33
CA TRP A 278 22.90 23.43 -15.90
C TRP A 278 24.14 23.22 -16.76
N GLN A 279 24.03 23.49 -18.05
CA GLN A 279 25.16 23.40 -18.99
C GLN A 279 26.21 24.50 -18.76
N ALA A 280 25.87 25.55 -18.02
CA ALA A 280 26.82 26.59 -17.60
C ALA A 280 27.58 26.24 -16.31
N TYR A 281 27.25 25.15 -15.62
CA TYR A 281 27.93 24.74 -14.40
C TYR A 281 29.35 24.25 -14.67
N LYS A 282 30.31 24.80 -13.93
CA LYS A 282 31.74 24.46 -13.99
C LYS A 282 32.26 24.12 -12.59
N PRO A 283 31.77 23.05 -11.96
CA PRO A 283 32.22 22.66 -10.63
C PRO A 283 33.71 22.29 -10.66
N ASN A 284 34.36 22.30 -9.48
CA ASN A 284 35.73 21.80 -9.35
C ASN A 284 35.84 20.39 -9.96
N PRO A 285 36.92 20.06 -10.69
CA PRO A 285 37.08 18.74 -11.33
C PRO A 285 36.95 17.54 -10.38
N VAL A 286 37.43 17.68 -9.13
CA VAL A 286 37.26 16.66 -8.09
C VAL A 286 35.79 16.49 -7.72
N PHE A 287 35.03 17.58 -7.65
CA PHE A 287 33.60 17.51 -7.36
C PHE A 287 32.81 16.90 -8.53
N MET A 288 33.18 17.24 -9.78
CA MET A 288 32.61 16.59 -10.96
C MET A 288 32.84 15.08 -10.95
N ASP A 289 34.07 14.62 -10.66
CA ASP A 289 34.39 13.19 -10.58
C ASP A 289 33.57 12.47 -9.50
N VAL A 290 33.54 13.02 -8.28
CA VAL A 290 32.77 12.45 -7.17
C VAL A 290 31.28 12.39 -7.50
N ALA A 291 30.71 13.49 -8.01
CA ALA A 291 29.30 13.55 -8.38
C ALA A 291 28.96 12.59 -9.53
N THR A 292 29.86 12.43 -10.51
CA THR A 292 29.69 11.48 -11.62
C THR A 292 29.73 10.03 -11.14
N LYS A 293 30.62 9.69 -10.20
CA LYS A 293 30.68 8.36 -9.60
C LYS A 293 29.40 8.02 -8.85
N LEU A 294 28.91 8.96 -8.04
CA LEU A 294 27.64 8.81 -7.33
C LEU A 294 26.46 8.67 -8.30
N TRP A 295 26.38 9.54 -9.31
CA TRP A 295 25.32 9.52 -10.33
C TRP A 295 25.22 8.18 -11.08
N ASN A 296 26.37 7.58 -11.43
CA ASN A 296 26.43 6.34 -12.21
C ASN A 296 26.53 5.08 -11.35
N GLY A 297 26.49 5.18 -10.01
CA GLY A 297 26.68 4.03 -9.13
C GLY A 297 28.08 3.40 -9.19
N GLN A 298 29.11 4.19 -9.51
CA GLN A 298 30.50 3.74 -9.68
C GLN A 298 31.24 3.66 -8.35
N TYR A 299 30.84 2.69 -7.53
CA TYR A 299 31.46 2.32 -6.27
C TYR A 299 31.33 0.81 -6.06
N SER A 300 32.26 0.23 -5.32
CA SER A 300 32.38 -1.21 -5.09
C SER A 300 31.80 -1.68 -3.75
N SER A 301 31.54 -0.75 -2.82
CA SER A 301 30.91 -1.03 -1.54
C SER A 301 30.05 0.11 -1.03
N ILE A 302 29.25 -0.17 0.01
CA ILE A 302 28.42 0.84 0.69
C ILE A 302 29.29 1.86 1.43
N GLU A 303 30.40 1.41 1.99
CA GLU A 303 31.37 2.25 2.71
C GLU A 303 32.06 3.23 1.74
N GLU A 304 32.49 2.76 0.57
CA GLU A 304 33.06 3.63 -0.47
C GLU A 304 32.02 4.67 -0.93
N ARG A 305 30.78 4.25 -1.17
CA ARG A 305 29.68 5.17 -1.49
C ARG A 305 29.49 6.23 -0.40
N GLN A 306 29.45 5.83 0.88
CA GLN A 306 29.29 6.77 2.00
C GLN A 306 30.43 7.79 2.07
N GLN A 307 31.67 7.37 1.79
CA GLN A 307 32.81 8.29 1.71
C GLN A 307 32.67 9.30 0.57
N LEU A 308 32.23 8.86 -0.62
CA LEU A 308 31.94 9.74 -1.75
C LEU A 308 30.83 10.73 -1.41
N MET A 309 29.76 10.29 -0.74
CA MET A 309 28.65 11.16 -0.30
C MET A 309 29.12 12.24 0.68
N MET A 310 29.93 11.89 1.68
CA MET A 310 30.51 12.86 2.62
C MET A 310 31.43 13.86 1.90
N GLN A 311 32.25 13.38 0.97
CA GLN A 311 33.12 14.24 0.16
C GLN A 311 32.30 15.20 -0.71
N ALA A 312 31.24 14.71 -1.35
CA ALA A 312 30.32 15.50 -2.16
C ALA A 312 29.63 16.60 -1.33
N ALA A 313 29.19 16.29 -0.10
CA ALA A 313 28.57 17.27 0.80
C ALA A 313 29.51 18.44 1.13
N SER A 314 30.78 18.16 1.40
CA SER A 314 31.79 19.21 1.64
C SER A 314 32.07 20.04 0.39
N LEU A 315 32.18 19.39 -0.77
CA LEU A 315 32.46 20.08 -2.04
C LEU A 315 31.27 20.92 -2.53
N ALA A 316 30.04 20.47 -2.27
CA ALA A 316 28.81 21.21 -2.58
C ALA A 316 28.75 22.54 -1.83
N LEU A 317 29.17 22.59 -0.56
CA LEU A 317 29.28 23.84 0.21
C LEU A 317 30.36 24.77 -0.35
N LYS A 318 31.49 24.24 -0.81
CA LYS A 318 32.56 25.05 -1.43
C LYS A 318 32.17 25.61 -2.80
N ASP A 319 31.40 24.85 -3.59
CA ASP A 319 30.92 25.30 -4.89
C ASP A 319 29.76 26.30 -4.75
N SER A 320 28.76 25.98 -3.92
CA SER A 320 27.63 26.85 -3.57
C SER A 320 26.86 27.49 -4.75
N VAL A 321 26.83 26.86 -5.94
CA VAL A 321 25.87 27.31 -6.99
C VAL A 321 24.41 27.17 -6.53
N ARG A 322 24.18 26.35 -5.49
CA ARG A 322 22.98 26.29 -4.67
C ARG A 322 23.32 26.61 -3.21
N VAL A 323 22.58 27.53 -2.60
CA VAL A 323 22.60 27.75 -1.15
C VAL A 323 21.25 27.32 -0.59
N TRP A 324 21.23 26.17 0.07
CA TRP A 324 20.05 25.61 0.72
C TRP A 324 19.62 26.47 1.92
N LEU A 325 18.32 26.59 2.16
CA LEU A 325 17.79 27.45 3.23
C LEU A 325 17.08 26.65 4.31
N VAL A 326 15.98 25.99 3.94
CA VAL A 326 15.12 25.26 4.88
C VAL A 326 14.48 24.03 4.24
N ASP A 327 14.30 22.99 5.04
CA ASP A 327 13.26 21.98 4.84
C ASP A 327 12.01 22.47 5.60
N THR A 328 10.88 22.61 4.91
CA THR A 328 9.62 23.00 5.58
C THR A 328 9.07 21.83 6.38
N THR A 329 8.39 22.11 7.50
CA THR A 329 7.62 21.09 8.24
C THR A 329 6.14 21.35 8.08
N SER A 330 5.58 20.88 6.96
CA SER A 330 4.16 21.10 6.64
C SER A 330 3.29 20.14 7.48
N PRO A 331 2.32 20.63 8.26
CA PRO A 331 1.54 19.77 9.14
C PRO A 331 0.36 19.15 8.39
N VAL A 332 0.10 17.87 8.65
CA VAL A 332 -1.22 17.26 8.47
C VAL A 332 -1.94 17.26 9.81
N VAL A 333 -3.20 17.71 9.83
CA VAL A 333 -3.91 18.10 11.07
C VAL A 333 -5.10 17.18 11.32
N LEU A 334 -5.29 16.81 12.58
CA LEU A 334 -6.36 15.94 13.06
C LEU A 334 -6.84 16.35 14.45
N ASP A 335 -8.07 15.98 14.76
CA ASP A 335 -8.63 16.05 16.12
C ASP A 335 -7.77 15.21 17.09
N SER A 336 -7.53 15.71 18.30
CA SER A 336 -6.66 15.05 19.28
C SER A 336 -7.24 13.75 19.84
N ALA A 337 -8.52 13.46 19.64
CA ALA A 337 -9.15 12.18 19.92
C ALA A 337 -8.90 11.11 18.83
N VAL A 338 -8.40 11.52 17.66
CA VAL A 338 -8.07 10.64 16.52
C VAL A 338 -6.56 10.40 16.48
N ASP A 339 -6.17 9.25 15.92
CA ASP A 339 -4.78 8.90 15.65
C ASP A 339 -4.68 8.22 14.28
N ALA A 340 -3.67 8.59 13.50
CA ALA A 340 -3.39 8.04 12.18
C ALA A 340 -1.91 8.25 11.85
N GLU A 341 -1.27 7.31 11.17
CA GLU A 341 0.13 7.42 10.75
C GLU A 341 0.25 8.24 9.46
N ALA A 342 1.30 9.06 9.39
CA ALA A 342 1.59 9.94 8.27
C ALA A 342 2.95 9.57 7.69
N ASP A 343 3.04 9.52 6.37
CA ASP A 343 4.32 9.45 5.66
C ASP A 343 5.12 10.73 5.90
N LEU A 344 6.41 10.60 6.19
CA LEU A 344 7.28 11.72 6.55
C LEU A 344 7.45 12.72 5.39
N ALA A 345 7.19 12.32 4.15
CA ALA A 345 7.15 13.21 2.99
C ALA A 345 5.72 13.56 2.58
N GLY A 346 4.90 12.55 2.26
CA GLY A 346 3.58 12.69 1.66
C GLY A 346 2.44 12.95 2.65
N GLY A 347 2.69 12.87 3.96
CA GLY A 347 1.65 13.06 4.97
C GLY A 347 0.60 11.96 4.94
N PHE A 348 -0.68 12.33 4.94
CA PHE A 348 -1.79 11.38 4.86
C PHE A 348 -2.12 10.95 3.42
N ALA A 349 -1.45 11.49 2.39
CA ALA A 349 -1.52 10.99 1.03
C ALA A 349 -0.69 9.71 0.83
N SER A 350 -0.96 8.69 1.65
CA SER A 350 -0.22 7.43 1.70
C SER A 350 -1.13 6.28 2.11
N PRO A 351 -0.90 5.03 1.63
CA PRO A 351 -1.72 3.89 2.03
C PRO A 351 -1.79 3.67 3.54
N VAL A 352 -0.75 4.06 4.29
CA VAL A 352 -0.63 3.81 5.74
C VAL A 352 -1.72 4.49 6.56
N VAL A 353 -2.24 5.66 6.13
CA VAL A 353 -3.26 6.40 6.89
C VAL A 353 -4.51 5.54 7.07
N TRP A 354 -4.96 4.88 6.01
CA TRP A 354 -6.18 4.08 6.01
C TRP A 354 -6.09 2.87 6.93
N ARG A 355 -4.89 2.41 7.22
CA ARG A 355 -4.64 1.19 8.00
C ARG A 355 -4.38 1.49 9.46
N THR A 356 -4.25 2.77 9.79
CA THR A 356 -3.90 3.25 11.13
C THR A 356 -4.91 4.23 11.70
N LEU A 357 -5.72 4.88 10.86
CA LEU A 357 -6.77 5.84 11.20
C LEU A 357 -7.79 5.22 12.16
N ARG A 358 -7.86 5.76 13.38
CA ARG A 358 -8.72 5.27 14.46
C ARG A 358 -9.02 6.37 15.47
N TYR A 359 -10.04 6.18 16.29
CA TYR A 359 -10.16 6.90 17.55
C TYR A 359 -9.19 6.32 18.58
N LYS A 360 -8.59 7.17 19.43
CA LYS A 360 -7.72 6.71 20.54
C LYS A 360 -8.47 5.85 21.56
N GLY A 361 -9.79 5.97 21.61
CA GLY A 361 -10.68 5.19 22.49
C GLY A 361 -11.06 3.80 21.99
N GLY A 362 -10.68 3.40 20.78
CA GLY A 362 -10.98 2.05 20.26
C GLY A 362 -11.24 1.98 18.75
N VAL A 363 -11.86 0.88 18.33
CA VAL A 363 -12.21 0.57 16.93
C VAL A 363 -13.67 0.88 16.67
N GLY A 364 -13.97 1.31 15.44
CA GLY A 364 -15.30 1.69 14.98
C GLY A 364 -15.50 3.21 14.99
N GLY A 365 -16.72 3.63 14.72
CA GLY A 365 -17.11 5.03 14.65
C GLY A 365 -17.05 5.60 13.23
N VAL A 366 -17.46 6.86 13.14
CA VAL A 366 -17.63 7.61 11.89
C VAL A 366 -16.66 8.77 11.87
N ILE A 367 -15.84 8.88 10.84
CA ILE A 367 -14.92 10.01 10.65
C ILE A 367 -15.43 10.91 9.52
N ASN A 368 -15.50 12.21 9.80
CA ASN A 368 -15.62 13.22 8.75
C ASN A 368 -14.20 13.70 8.39
N ALA A 369 -13.79 13.40 7.18
CA ALA A 369 -12.52 13.79 6.60
C ALA A 369 -12.74 14.84 5.49
N SER A 370 -11.70 15.64 5.22
CA SER A 370 -11.69 16.49 4.03
C SER A 370 -10.40 16.37 3.25
N THR A 371 -10.50 16.75 1.97
CA THR A 371 -9.36 17.01 1.09
C THR A 371 -9.55 18.34 0.36
N TRP A 372 -8.49 18.87 -0.25
CA TRP A 372 -8.52 20.12 -1.04
C TRP A 372 -9.32 20.00 -2.34
N ALA A 373 -9.36 18.79 -2.92
CA ALA A 373 -10.22 18.45 -4.04
C ALA A 373 -10.66 16.97 -3.93
N VAL A 374 -11.83 16.61 -4.43
CA VAL A 374 -12.37 15.23 -4.33
C VAL A 374 -12.88 14.76 -5.69
N LEU A 375 -12.42 13.58 -6.14
CA LEU A 375 -12.83 12.94 -7.40
C LEU A 375 -12.56 13.81 -8.63
N VAL A 376 -11.29 14.18 -8.83
CA VAL A 376 -10.85 15.19 -9.81
C VAL A 376 -10.84 14.63 -11.23
N GLU A 377 -10.19 13.48 -11.42
CA GLU A 377 -10.06 12.82 -12.72
C GLU A 377 -10.76 11.45 -12.75
N PRO A 378 -11.06 10.90 -13.95
CA PRO A 378 -11.58 9.55 -14.12
C PRO A 378 -10.78 8.46 -13.39
N TRP A 379 -11.46 7.62 -12.60
CA TRP A 379 -10.82 6.44 -12.02
C TRP A 379 -10.98 5.26 -12.97
N ASN A 380 -9.88 4.65 -13.41
CA ASN A 380 -9.87 3.36 -14.07
C ASN A 380 -8.55 2.63 -13.79
N PRO A 381 -8.51 1.28 -13.83
CA PRO A 381 -7.37 0.52 -13.31
C PRO A 381 -6.20 0.37 -14.30
N VAL A 382 -6.20 1.11 -15.42
CA VAL A 382 -5.22 0.95 -16.50
C VAL A 382 -4.47 2.25 -16.82
N ALA A 383 -5.18 3.36 -16.97
CA ALA A 383 -4.61 4.68 -17.24
C ALA A 383 -5.54 5.81 -16.75
N GLY A 384 -6.09 5.64 -15.54
CA GLY A 384 -6.92 6.64 -14.88
C GLY A 384 -6.11 7.69 -14.11
N SER A 385 -6.77 8.37 -13.18
CA SER A 385 -6.20 9.46 -12.38
C SER A 385 -4.89 9.09 -11.70
N SER A 386 -3.92 10.00 -11.79
CA SER A 386 -2.70 10.01 -10.98
C SER A 386 -2.65 11.19 -10.01
N TRP A 387 -3.75 11.93 -9.86
CA TRP A 387 -3.81 13.07 -8.93
C TRP A 387 -3.76 12.58 -7.49
N VAL A 388 -2.97 13.27 -6.66
CA VAL A 388 -2.76 12.89 -5.25
C VAL A 388 -4.06 12.79 -4.46
N TYR A 389 -5.05 13.65 -4.76
CA TYR A 389 -6.34 13.63 -4.07
C TYR A 389 -7.16 12.37 -4.38
N ASP A 390 -7.13 11.94 -5.64
CA ASP A 390 -7.80 10.73 -6.10
C ASP A 390 -7.08 9.47 -5.60
N THR A 391 -5.76 9.41 -5.79
CA THR A 391 -4.95 8.25 -5.39
C THR A 391 -5.00 8.02 -3.89
N THR A 392 -5.07 9.10 -3.09
CA THR A 392 -5.25 9.00 -1.63
C THR A 392 -6.50 8.20 -1.28
N LEU A 393 -7.64 8.43 -1.93
CA LEU A 393 -8.85 7.64 -1.71
C LEU A 393 -8.78 6.23 -2.31
N MET A 394 -8.15 6.09 -3.48
CA MET A 394 -7.91 4.77 -4.09
C MET A 394 -7.09 3.85 -3.17
N TYR A 395 -6.12 4.40 -2.42
CA TYR A 395 -5.32 3.66 -1.44
C TYR A 395 -6.14 3.05 -0.29
N ALA A 396 -7.30 3.62 0.03
CA ALA A 396 -8.23 3.03 1.00
C ALA A 396 -8.89 1.76 0.46
N THR A 397 -9.05 1.70 -0.88
CA THR A 397 -9.78 0.65 -1.60
C THR A 397 -8.92 -0.50 -2.11
N GLN A 398 -7.59 -0.40 -2.01
CA GLN A 398 -6.67 -1.38 -2.58
C GLN A 398 -5.72 -1.93 -1.51
N SER A 399 -5.38 -3.21 -1.62
CA SER A 399 -4.25 -3.84 -0.91
C SER A 399 -2.98 -3.88 -1.79
N TYR A 400 -1.82 -4.05 -1.15
CA TYR A 400 -0.51 -4.12 -1.80
C TYR A 400 0.29 -5.33 -1.31
N SER A 401 1.28 -5.75 -2.10
CA SER A 401 2.28 -6.73 -1.65
C SER A 401 3.06 -6.16 -0.45
N PHE A 402 3.50 -4.92 -0.59
CA PHE A 402 4.31 -4.20 0.38
C PHE A 402 3.79 -2.76 0.50
N LEU A 403 3.89 -2.19 1.69
CA LEU A 403 3.77 -0.75 1.90
C LEU A 403 5.15 -0.13 2.10
N SER A 404 5.24 1.17 1.87
CA SER A 404 6.38 1.96 2.30
C SER A 404 6.29 2.23 3.80
N ASP A 405 7.33 1.91 4.58
CA ASP A 405 7.44 2.38 5.95
C ASP A 405 7.42 3.93 5.98
N PRO A 406 6.54 4.56 6.76
CA PRO A 406 6.32 6.01 6.69
C PRO A 406 7.53 6.86 7.12
N HIS A 407 8.53 6.27 7.79
CA HIS A 407 9.70 7.00 8.31
C HIS A 407 10.97 6.69 7.53
N SER A 408 11.16 5.44 7.17
CA SER A 408 12.37 4.95 6.48
C SER A 408 12.17 4.73 4.98
N ALA A 409 10.93 4.69 4.50
CA ALA A 409 10.56 4.21 3.16
C ALA A 409 10.99 2.78 2.82
N LEU A 410 11.45 2.00 3.80
CA LEU A 410 11.78 0.61 3.55
C LEU A 410 10.49 -0.17 3.27
N PRO A 411 10.42 -1.01 2.23
CA PRO A 411 9.26 -1.85 2.00
C PRO A 411 8.96 -2.78 3.19
N VAL A 412 7.71 -2.77 3.65
CA VAL A 412 7.19 -3.63 4.72
C VAL A 412 6.07 -4.50 4.13
N PRO A 413 6.06 -5.82 4.36
CA PRO A 413 5.02 -6.69 3.83
C PRO A 413 3.64 -6.27 4.34
N GLU A 414 2.69 -6.09 3.43
CA GLU A 414 1.26 -6.03 3.76
C GLU A 414 0.62 -7.37 3.40
N ARG A 415 0.63 -7.70 2.11
CA ARG A 415 0.17 -9.01 1.65
C ARG A 415 1.34 -9.96 1.37
N ALA A 416 2.57 -9.58 1.06
CA ALA A 416 3.63 -10.59 0.91
C ALA A 416 3.90 -11.34 2.24
N VAL A 417 4.35 -12.60 2.18
CA VAL A 417 4.70 -13.40 3.37
C VAL A 417 6.19 -13.35 3.63
N SER A 418 6.98 -13.61 2.59
CA SER A 418 8.44 -13.56 2.63
C SER A 418 8.98 -13.41 1.22
N ALA A 419 10.27 -13.07 1.10
CA ALA A 419 10.96 -13.07 -0.17
C ALA A 419 12.41 -13.55 -0.06
N GLU A 420 12.96 -13.97 -1.19
CA GLU A 420 14.38 -14.22 -1.38
C GLU A 420 14.89 -13.41 -2.57
N VAL A 421 16.06 -12.81 -2.43
CA VAL A 421 16.72 -12.05 -3.49
C VAL A 421 18.08 -12.67 -3.75
N TYR A 422 18.32 -13.01 -5.01
CA TYR A 422 19.59 -13.49 -5.52
C TYR A 422 20.17 -12.43 -6.44
N VAL A 423 21.39 -11.98 -6.15
CA VAL A 423 22.12 -10.98 -6.96
C VAL A 423 23.49 -11.51 -7.35
N LEU A 424 24.06 -11.00 -8.44
CA LEU A 424 25.41 -11.37 -8.84
C LEU A 424 26.45 -10.88 -7.83
N ASN A 425 27.53 -11.66 -7.64
CA ASN A 425 28.70 -11.25 -6.88
C ASN A 425 29.22 -9.88 -7.36
N GLY A 426 29.54 -9.00 -6.41
CA GLY A 426 29.96 -7.61 -6.68
C GLY A 426 28.80 -6.60 -6.79
N THR A 427 27.54 -7.03 -6.68
CA THR A 427 26.40 -6.09 -6.58
C THR A 427 26.44 -5.35 -5.25
N VAL A 428 26.38 -4.02 -5.26
CA VAL A 428 26.31 -3.22 -4.03
C VAL A 428 24.86 -3.15 -3.55
N THR A 429 24.50 -4.05 -2.63
CA THR A 429 23.16 -4.12 -2.02
C THR A 429 23.22 -4.79 -0.64
N GLN A 430 22.26 -4.48 0.23
CA GLN A 430 22.15 -5.04 1.59
C GLN A 430 20.68 -5.31 1.94
N SER A 431 20.43 -6.08 3.00
CA SER A 431 19.09 -6.30 3.56
C SER A 431 19.13 -6.06 5.07
N SER A 432 18.05 -5.49 5.61
CA SER A 432 17.87 -5.27 7.05
C SER A 432 16.61 -5.93 7.60
N SER A 433 15.80 -6.53 6.73
CA SER A 433 14.49 -7.08 7.06
C SER A 433 14.50 -8.56 7.40
N SER A 434 13.72 -8.97 8.40
CA SER A 434 13.55 -10.37 8.80
C SER A 434 12.76 -11.23 7.79
N TRP A 435 11.91 -10.60 6.97
CA TRP A 435 11.07 -11.26 5.97
C TRP A 435 11.82 -11.55 4.65
N LEU A 436 13.03 -11.00 4.49
CA LEU A 436 13.82 -11.05 3.26
C LEU A 436 15.16 -11.73 3.47
N LYS A 437 15.43 -12.76 2.66
CA LYS A 437 16.77 -13.36 2.54
C LYS A 437 17.50 -12.83 1.31
N LEU A 438 18.68 -12.26 1.49
CA LEU A 438 19.59 -11.85 0.40
C LEU A 438 20.69 -12.90 0.19
N THR A 439 21.02 -13.23 -1.06
CA THR A 439 22.06 -14.21 -1.41
C THR A 439 22.85 -13.75 -2.64
N PHE A 440 24.18 -13.82 -2.56
CA PHE A 440 25.07 -13.49 -3.68
C PHE A 440 25.48 -14.77 -4.43
N VAL A 441 25.43 -14.73 -5.76
CA VAL A 441 25.69 -15.88 -6.63
C VAL A 441 26.57 -15.51 -7.83
N ASN A 442 27.22 -16.50 -8.44
CA ASN A 442 28.07 -16.29 -9.62
C ASN A 442 27.26 -16.13 -10.92
N SER A 443 26.05 -16.69 -10.98
CA SER A 443 25.19 -16.60 -12.16
C SER A 443 23.72 -16.76 -11.77
N ILE A 444 22.83 -16.19 -12.57
CA ILE A 444 21.37 -16.28 -12.40
C ILE A 444 20.78 -16.75 -13.73
N PRO A 445 20.59 -18.06 -13.93
CA PRO A 445 19.95 -18.58 -15.13
C PRO A 445 18.45 -18.27 -15.13
N VAL A 446 17.91 -17.92 -16.28
CA VAL A 446 16.46 -17.72 -16.49
C VAL A 446 15.85 -19.04 -17.00
N PRO A 447 14.85 -19.60 -16.31
CA PRO A 447 14.17 -20.83 -16.74
C PRO A 447 13.54 -20.67 -18.13
N PRO A 448 13.68 -21.65 -19.05
CA PRO A 448 13.13 -21.55 -20.40
C PRO A 448 11.60 -21.40 -20.47
N ASP A 449 10.88 -21.81 -19.42
CA ASP A 449 9.42 -21.70 -19.26
C ASP A 449 8.97 -20.37 -18.63
N ALA A 450 9.90 -19.52 -18.17
CA ALA A 450 9.57 -18.20 -17.63
C ALA A 450 8.92 -17.32 -18.70
N TRP A 451 7.96 -16.50 -18.31
CA TRP A 451 7.19 -15.62 -19.19
C TRP A 451 8.02 -14.39 -19.50
N TRP A 452 8.46 -14.28 -20.75
CA TRP A 452 9.25 -13.14 -21.23
C TRP A 452 8.36 -12.08 -21.87
N GLY A 453 7.36 -12.50 -22.63
CA GLY A 453 6.44 -11.59 -23.30
C GLY A 453 5.08 -12.21 -23.58
N PHE A 454 4.25 -11.50 -24.35
CA PHE A 454 2.97 -11.98 -24.82
C PHE A 454 2.80 -11.65 -26.30
N ASN A 455 2.39 -12.62 -27.11
CA ASN A 455 2.06 -12.42 -28.50
C ASN A 455 0.54 -12.16 -28.61
N VAL A 456 0.18 -10.93 -29.01
CA VAL A 456 -1.22 -10.49 -29.04
C VAL A 456 -2.01 -11.23 -30.11
N SER A 457 -1.47 -11.37 -31.33
CA SER A 457 -2.18 -12.00 -32.45
C SER A 457 -2.50 -13.48 -32.23
N SER A 458 -1.57 -14.23 -31.61
CA SER A 458 -1.75 -15.65 -31.28
C SER A 458 -2.22 -15.90 -29.85
N ASN A 459 -2.49 -14.82 -29.10
CA ASN A 459 -3.11 -14.84 -27.78
C ASN A 459 -2.43 -15.81 -26.79
N ARG A 460 -1.09 -15.78 -26.75
CA ARG A 460 -0.28 -16.66 -25.89
C ARG A 460 0.96 -15.97 -25.33
N VAL A 461 1.46 -16.52 -24.22
CA VAL A 461 2.75 -16.16 -23.66
C VAL A 461 3.89 -16.56 -24.61
N ILE A 462 4.90 -15.69 -24.71
CA ILE A 462 6.21 -15.98 -25.28
C ILE A 462 7.15 -16.30 -24.11
N THR A 463 7.74 -17.49 -24.10
CA THR A 463 8.64 -17.89 -23.01
C THR A 463 10.05 -17.33 -23.21
N ALA A 464 10.84 -17.29 -22.13
CA ALA A 464 12.24 -16.91 -22.16
C ALA A 464 13.06 -17.81 -23.09
N GLY A 465 12.74 -19.10 -23.16
CA GLY A 465 13.36 -20.05 -24.09
C GLY A 465 13.09 -19.68 -25.55
N GLU A 466 11.84 -19.36 -25.90
CA GLU A 466 11.47 -18.89 -27.25
C GLU A 466 12.16 -17.56 -27.61
N ALA A 467 12.31 -16.67 -26.62
CA ALA A 467 12.95 -15.37 -26.78
C ALA A 467 14.50 -15.43 -26.75
N GLY A 468 15.10 -16.60 -26.52
CA GLY A 468 16.55 -16.76 -26.41
C GLY A 468 17.18 -16.14 -25.17
N VAL A 469 16.39 -15.81 -24.15
CA VAL A 469 16.85 -15.23 -22.88
C VAL A 469 17.38 -16.33 -21.97
N LYS A 470 18.62 -16.16 -21.49
CA LYS A 470 19.32 -17.20 -20.71
C LYS A 470 19.72 -16.78 -19.30
N SER A 471 19.87 -15.48 -19.03
CA SER A 471 20.38 -14.97 -17.76
C SER A 471 19.79 -13.62 -17.39
N ALA A 472 19.87 -13.30 -16.10
CA ALA A 472 19.51 -12.01 -15.52
C ALA A 472 20.59 -11.58 -14.50
N ARG A 473 20.50 -10.34 -13.98
CA ARG A 473 21.38 -9.86 -12.89
C ARG A 473 20.78 -10.05 -11.50
N VAL A 474 19.46 -10.20 -11.44
CA VAL A 474 18.69 -10.39 -10.21
C VAL A 474 17.61 -11.45 -10.42
N LYS A 475 17.41 -12.30 -9.41
CA LYS A 475 16.23 -13.14 -9.24
C LYS A 475 15.56 -12.80 -7.91
N VAL A 476 14.27 -12.51 -7.94
CA VAL A 476 13.42 -12.32 -6.76
C VAL A 476 12.45 -13.49 -6.67
N VAL A 477 12.33 -14.11 -5.51
CA VAL A 477 11.32 -15.13 -5.20
C VAL A 477 10.38 -14.55 -4.17
N VAL A 478 9.10 -14.40 -4.48
CA VAL A 478 8.10 -13.86 -3.53
C VAL A 478 7.11 -14.96 -3.17
N ASN A 479 6.97 -15.20 -1.87
CA ASN A 479 5.95 -16.08 -1.31
C ASN A 479 4.75 -15.25 -0.86
N TYR A 480 3.59 -15.52 -1.47
CA TYR A 480 2.32 -14.92 -1.10
C TYR A 480 1.48 -15.87 -0.23
N GLY A 481 1.92 -17.06 0.17
CA GLY A 481 1.09 -17.97 0.96
C GLY A 481 -0.18 -18.42 0.20
N ASP A 482 -1.15 -18.99 0.91
CA ASP A 482 -2.37 -19.50 0.29
C ASP A 482 -3.41 -18.38 0.05
N VAL A 483 -3.32 -17.70 -1.09
CA VAL A 483 -4.24 -16.58 -1.44
C VAL A 483 -5.33 -16.96 -2.44
N ILE A 484 -5.01 -17.87 -3.35
CA ILE A 484 -5.91 -18.30 -4.43
C ILE A 484 -7.09 -19.05 -3.81
N GLY A 485 -8.31 -18.57 -4.10
CA GLY A 485 -9.53 -19.13 -3.55
C GLY A 485 -9.84 -18.73 -2.10
N LYS A 486 -9.03 -17.87 -1.46
CA LYS A 486 -9.21 -17.46 -0.04
C LYS A 486 -9.52 -15.98 0.17
N ILE A 487 -8.99 -15.09 -0.67
CA ILE A 487 -9.17 -13.64 -0.51
C ILE A 487 -10.43 -13.14 -1.23
N LYS A 488 -11.18 -12.24 -0.61
CA LYS A 488 -12.40 -11.61 -1.14
C LYS A 488 -12.17 -10.19 -1.63
N TYR A 489 -12.67 -9.89 -2.82
CA TYR A 489 -12.86 -8.53 -3.32
C TYR A 489 -14.14 -7.91 -2.74
N HIS A 490 -14.26 -6.58 -2.86
CA HIS A 490 -15.39 -5.81 -2.33
C HIS A 490 -16.75 -6.24 -2.87
N ASP A 491 -16.81 -6.74 -4.11
CA ASP A 491 -18.02 -7.31 -4.71
C ASP A 491 -18.35 -8.75 -4.25
N GLY A 492 -17.57 -9.30 -3.31
CA GLY A 492 -17.76 -10.63 -2.74
C GLY A 492 -17.20 -11.78 -3.58
N THR A 493 -16.65 -11.50 -4.77
CA THR A 493 -15.92 -12.49 -5.57
C THR A 493 -14.62 -12.89 -4.87
N THR A 494 -14.07 -14.05 -5.25
CA THR A 494 -12.84 -14.59 -4.65
C THR A 494 -11.66 -14.44 -5.60
N MET A 495 -10.51 -14.04 -5.08
CA MET A 495 -9.24 -14.00 -5.80
C MET A 495 -8.90 -15.36 -6.41
N SER A 496 -8.52 -15.35 -7.68
CA SER A 496 -8.21 -16.49 -8.53
C SER A 496 -6.92 -16.26 -9.31
N MET A 497 -6.40 -17.31 -9.97
CA MET A 497 -5.24 -17.15 -10.84
C MET A 497 -5.51 -16.21 -12.02
N ALA A 498 -6.76 -16.09 -12.49
CA ALA A 498 -7.11 -15.15 -13.56
C ALA A 498 -6.83 -13.69 -13.18
N ASP A 499 -7.05 -13.33 -11.91
CA ASP A 499 -6.78 -11.98 -11.38
C ASP A 499 -5.28 -11.65 -11.38
N TRP A 500 -4.42 -12.64 -11.16
CA TRP A 500 -2.97 -12.49 -11.17
C TRP A 500 -2.35 -12.38 -12.57
N VAL A 501 -3.00 -12.93 -13.60
CA VAL A 501 -2.40 -13.04 -14.94
C VAL A 501 -2.97 -12.07 -15.95
N ILE A 502 -4.15 -11.47 -15.73
CA ILE A 502 -4.82 -10.58 -16.72
C ILE A 502 -3.99 -9.34 -17.08
N GLY A 503 -3.22 -8.80 -16.14
CA GLY A 503 -2.37 -7.63 -16.39
C GLY A 503 -1.25 -7.91 -17.42
N TRP A 504 -0.85 -9.18 -17.57
CA TRP A 504 0.20 -9.57 -18.50
C TRP A 504 -0.19 -9.34 -19.97
N PRO A 505 -1.21 -10.01 -20.54
CA PRO A 505 -1.61 -9.76 -21.92
C PRO A 505 -2.05 -8.31 -22.16
N LEU A 506 -2.70 -7.66 -21.19
CA LEU A 506 -3.15 -6.28 -21.31
C LEU A 506 -1.98 -5.31 -21.51
N THR A 507 -0.90 -5.47 -20.74
CA THR A 507 0.31 -4.63 -20.87
C THR A 507 0.89 -4.69 -22.29
N PHE A 508 1.01 -5.89 -22.87
CA PHE A 508 1.54 -6.06 -24.22
C PHE A 508 0.54 -5.60 -25.30
N ALA A 509 -0.75 -5.84 -25.10
CA ALA A 509 -1.80 -5.41 -26.02
C ALA A 509 -1.90 -3.89 -26.15
N ARG A 510 -1.50 -3.12 -25.13
CA ARG A 510 -1.49 -1.65 -25.21
C ARG A 510 -0.33 -1.07 -26.01
N VAL A 511 0.74 -1.82 -26.25
CA VAL A 511 1.91 -1.35 -26.99
C VAL A 511 2.09 -2.00 -28.35
N ASP A 512 1.25 -2.98 -28.68
CA ASP A 512 1.17 -3.62 -29.99
C ASP A 512 0.22 -2.83 -30.90
N ASN A 513 0.75 -2.25 -31.98
CA ASN A 513 -0.03 -1.41 -32.91
C ASN A 513 -1.14 -2.16 -33.68
N SER A 514 -1.11 -3.49 -33.69
CA SER A 514 -2.16 -4.32 -34.30
C SER A 514 -3.34 -4.58 -33.36
N SER A 515 -3.17 -4.27 -32.07
CA SER A 515 -4.19 -4.44 -31.04
C SER A 515 -5.22 -3.32 -31.07
N PRO A 516 -6.52 -3.61 -30.90
CA PRO A 516 -7.53 -2.55 -30.69
C PRO A 516 -7.30 -1.76 -29.38
N LEU A 517 -6.55 -2.35 -28.44
CA LEU A 517 -6.16 -1.72 -27.17
C LEU A 517 -4.90 -0.85 -27.29
N TYR A 518 -4.30 -0.73 -28.48
CA TYR A 518 -3.08 0.05 -28.68
C TYR A 518 -3.22 1.49 -28.20
N ASP A 519 -2.23 1.96 -27.45
CA ASP A 519 -2.13 3.32 -26.95
C ASP A 519 -0.68 3.82 -27.08
N ALA A 520 -0.47 4.82 -27.93
CA ALA A 520 0.85 5.39 -28.16
C ALA A 520 1.46 6.00 -26.88
N ALA A 521 0.63 6.51 -25.97
CA ALA A 521 1.10 7.08 -24.70
C ALA A 521 1.64 6.01 -23.74
N ALA A 522 1.30 4.73 -23.93
CA ALA A 522 1.80 3.62 -23.12
C ALA A 522 3.19 3.11 -23.56
N VAL A 523 3.64 3.45 -24.77
CA VAL A 523 4.88 2.91 -25.34
C VAL A 523 6.14 3.34 -24.57
N PRO A 524 6.33 4.64 -24.21
CA PRO A 524 7.55 5.06 -23.52
C PRO A 524 7.73 4.41 -22.15
N SER A 525 6.65 4.29 -21.36
CA SER A 525 6.71 3.66 -20.03
C SER A 525 6.97 2.15 -20.12
N PHE A 526 6.39 1.47 -21.10
CA PHE A 526 6.68 0.06 -21.37
C PHE A 526 8.15 -0.16 -21.77
N GLN A 527 8.71 0.70 -22.62
CA GLN A 527 10.12 0.62 -23.03
C GLN A 527 11.05 0.76 -21.81
N ALA A 528 10.80 1.75 -20.94
CA ALA A 528 11.57 1.94 -19.71
C ALA A 528 11.44 0.74 -18.75
N TRP A 529 10.24 0.18 -18.56
CA TRP A 529 10.04 -1.05 -17.78
C TRP A 529 10.84 -2.22 -18.36
N ARG A 530 10.87 -2.35 -19.69
CA ARG A 530 11.53 -3.45 -20.40
C ARG A 530 13.06 -3.41 -20.36
N GLU A 531 13.66 -2.24 -20.12
CA GLU A 531 15.11 -2.14 -19.90
C GLU A 531 15.57 -2.96 -18.68
N TYR A 532 14.70 -3.06 -17.67
CA TYR A 532 15.02 -3.72 -16.42
C TYR A 532 14.33 -5.07 -16.23
N PHE A 533 13.07 -5.23 -16.66
CA PHE A 533 12.31 -6.47 -16.47
C PHE A 533 12.64 -7.52 -17.54
N ILE A 534 13.04 -8.71 -17.12
CA ILE A 534 13.39 -9.82 -18.02
C ILE A 534 12.24 -10.82 -18.17
N ALA A 535 11.83 -11.48 -17.09
CA ALA A 535 10.80 -12.52 -17.11
C ALA A 535 10.17 -12.75 -15.73
N GLN A 536 9.00 -13.39 -15.70
CA GLN A 536 8.39 -13.91 -14.46
C GLN A 536 8.01 -15.38 -14.58
N ARG A 537 7.92 -16.11 -13.46
CA ARG A 537 7.52 -17.52 -13.45
C ARG A 537 6.69 -17.85 -12.22
N PHE A 538 5.52 -18.43 -12.43
CA PHE A 538 4.67 -18.96 -11.35
C PHE A 538 5.17 -20.35 -10.95
N VAL A 539 5.70 -20.49 -9.74
CA VAL A 539 6.32 -21.73 -9.25
C VAL A 539 5.30 -22.65 -8.58
N SER A 540 4.35 -22.08 -7.85
CA SER A 540 3.29 -22.80 -7.13
C SER A 540 2.07 -21.90 -6.97
N THR A 541 0.88 -22.48 -6.79
CA THR A 541 -0.40 -21.76 -6.56
C THR A 541 -0.97 -21.94 -5.15
N SER A 542 -0.43 -22.86 -4.33
CA SER A 542 -0.78 -23.05 -2.92
C SER A 542 0.41 -23.67 -2.15
N PRO A 543 1.22 -22.87 -1.44
CA PRO A 543 1.18 -21.40 -1.44
C PRO A 543 1.52 -20.82 -2.82
N LEU A 544 1.02 -19.62 -3.13
CA LEU A 544 1.38 -18.89 -4.35
C LEU A 544 2.83 -18.38 -4.24
N VAL A 545 3.68 -18.81 -5.16
CA VAL A 545 5.09 -18.39 -5.23
C VAL A 545 5.42 -17.94 -6.65
N ILE A 546 5.99 -16.75 -6.79
CA ILE A 546 6.35 -16.16 -8.08
C ILE A 546 7.83 -15.78 -8.07
N GLU A 547 8.53 -16.17 -9.14
CA GLU A 547 9.88 -15.73 -9.45
C GLU A 547 9.86 -14.56 -10.44
N TYR A 548 10.67 -13.54 -10.18
CA TYR A 548 10.91 -12.42 -11.09
C TYR A 548 12.39 -12.34 -11.44
N TYR A 549 12.68 -12.06 -12.70
CA TYR A 549 14.03 -11.94 -13.24
C TYR A 549 14.22 -10.54 -13.82
N ALA A 550 15.29 -9.87 -13.43
CA ALA A 550 15.51 -8.47 -13.77
C ALA A 550 16.99 -8.09 -13.87
N ASN A 551 17.24 -6.92 -14.46
CA ASN A 551 18.53 -6.23 -14.55
C ASN A 551 18.55 -4.93 -13.72
N TYR A 552 17.72 -4.86 -12.68
CA TYR A 552 17.63 -3.73 -11.74
C TYR A 552 18.24 -4.09 -10.39
N THR A 553 18.95 -3.14 -9.79
CA THR A 553 19.53 -3.26 -8.45
C THR A 553 19.29 -1.97 -7.67
N ALA A 554 19.23 -2.06 -6.35
CA ALA A 554 19.11 -0.93 -5.44
C ALA A 554 19.99 -1.17 -4.20
N LEU A 555 20.25 -0.12 -3.42
CA LEU A 555 21.04 -0.22 -2.17
C LEU A 555 20.39 -1.19 -1.18
N ASP A 556 19.07 -1.16 -1.07
CA ASP A 556 18.31 -2.06 -0.22
C ASP A 556 17.65 -3.14 -1.07
N ALA A 557 17.89 -4.40 -0.73
CA ALA A 557 17.32 -5.54 -1.42
C ALA A 557 15.79 -5.58 -1.31
N GLU A 558 15.22 -5.01 -0.24
CA GLU A 558 13.80 -4.80 -0.07
C GLU A 558 13.20 -3.97 -1.21
N SER A 559 13.89 -2.90 -1.64
CA SER A 559 13.46 -2.08 -2.77
C SER A 559 13.47 -2.86 -4.08
N ILE A 560 14.46 -3.75 -4.27
CA ILE A 560 14.52 -4.66 -5.41
C ILE A 560 13.28 -5.57 -5.45
N VAL A 561 12.83 -6.09 -4.30
CA VAL A 561 11.60 -6.91 -4.23
C VAL A 561 10.38 -6.10 -4.61
N SER A 562 10.19 -4.94 -3.96
CA SER A 562 9.00 -4.11 -4.13
C SER A 562 8.81 -3.57 -5.55
N GLN A 563 9.90 -3.42 -6.31
CA GLN A 563 9.89 -2.99 -7.70
C GLN A 563 9.13 -3.97 -8.64
N PHE A 564 9.06 -5.25 -8.28
CA PHE A 564 8.48 -6.30 -9.14
C PHE A 564 7.28 -7.01 -8.53
N ALA A 565 7.20 -7.06 -7.20
CA ALA A 565 6.18 -7.83 -6.50
C ALA A 565 4.82 -7.12 -6.51
N ASN A 566 3.91 -7.60 -7.36
CA ASN A 566 2.57 -7.02 -7.50
C ASN A 566 1.49 -7.79 -6.73
N TRP A 567 0.38 -7.10 -6.44
CA TRP A 567 -0.82 -7.69 -5.84
C TRP A 567 -2.05 -7.31 -6.69
N PRO A 568 -2.93 -8.26 -7.07
CA PRO A 568 -4.06 -7.98 -7.93
C PRO A 568 -5.22 -7.40 -7.12
N SER A 569 -5.13 -6.11 -6.78
CA SER A 569 -6.13 -5.41 -5.98
C SER A 569 -7.46 -5.21 -6.70
N VAL A 570 -7.46 -5.21 -8.04
CA VAL A 570 -8.66 -5.10 -8.88
C VAL A 570 -8.93 -6.46 -9.54
N PRO A 571 -10.17 -6.98 -9.48
CA PRO A 571 -10.47 -8.28 -10.05
C PRO A 571 -10.54 -8.26 -11.59
N TRP A 572 -10.21 -9.37 -12.23
CA TRP A 572 -10.09 -9.45 -13.70
C TRP A 572 -11.38 -9.08 -14.44
N HIS A 573 -12.55 -9.38 -13.86
CA HIS A 573 -13.84 -9.09 -14.49
C HIS A 573 -14.16 -7.59 -14.50
N ALA A 574 -13.56 -6.78 -13.62
CA ALA A 574 -13.63 -5.32 -13.70
C ALA A 574 -12.76 -4.76 -14.85
N TYR A 575 -11.58 -5.36 -15.09
CA TYR A 575 -10.80 -5.05 -16.30
C TYR A 575 -11.55 -5.43 -17.57
N ALA A 576 -12.21 -6.60 -17.57
CA ALA A 576 -12.84 -7.16 -18.76
C ALA A 576 -13.89 -6.24 -19.40
N ILE A 577 -14.71 -5.55 -18.60
CA ILE A 577 -15.73 -4.63 -19.14
C ILE A 577 -15.10 -3.38 -19.78
N GLY A 578 -13.98 -2.89 -19.24
CA GLY A 578 -13.22 -1.77 -19.82
C GLY A 578 -12.46 -2.19 -21.08
N ILE A 579 -11.81 -3.35 -21.05
CA ILE A 579 -11.17 -3.95 -22.23
C ILE A 579 -12.18 -4.05 -23.36
N ARG A 580 -13.37 -4.58 -23.07
CA ARG A 580 -14.44 -4.74 -24.07
C ARG A 580 -14.97 -3.40 -24.58
N ALA A 581 -15.08 -2.38 -23.73
CA ALA A 581 -15.50 -1.04 -24.13
C ALA A 581 -14.49 -0.41 -25.12
N GLU A 582 -13.19 -0.57 -24.83
CA GLU A 582 -12.12 -0.04 -25.67
C GLU A 582 -11.91 -0.85 -26.95
N GLU A 583 -12.04 -2.18 -26.90
CA GLU A 583 -12.04 -3.05 -28.09
C GLU A 583 -13.12 -2.62 -29.11
N LYS A 584 -14.24 -2.10 -28.62
CA LYS A 584 -15.33 -1.56 -29.45
C LYS A 584 -15.18 -0.09 -29.82
N GLY A 585 -14.13 0.57 -29.32
CA GLY A 585 -13.90 2.01 -29.51
C GLY A 585 -14.98 2.90 -28.92
N LEU A 586 -15.60 2.48 -27.81
CA LEU A 586 -16.66 3.25 -27.13
C LEU A 586 -16.13 4.13 -25.98
N LEU A 587 -15.01 3.72 -25.38
CA LEU A 587 -14.29 4.42 -24.32
C LEU A 587 -12.79 4.19 -24.53
N ALA A 588 -11.95 5.00 -23.91
CA ALA A 588 -10.50 4.77 -23.89
C ALA A 588 -9.95 4.87 -22.45
N PHE A 589 -9.00 4.00 -22.10
CA PHE A 589 -8.40 3.96 -20.78
C PHE A 589 -7.61 5.23 -20.45
N SER A 590 -6.94 5.86 -21.42
CA SER A 590 -6.12 7.06 -21.22
C SER A 590 -6.77 8.31 -21.82
N ALA A 591 -6.44 9.48 -21.25
CA ALA A 591 -6.87 10.78 -21.76
C ALA A 591 -6.40 11.02 -23.20
N ASP A 592 -5.11 10.78 -23.50
CA ASP A 592 -4.54 11.00 -24.84
C ASP A 592 -5.26 10.20 -25.93
N LYS A 593 -5.59 8.93 -25.64
CA LYS A 593 -6.33 8.08 -26.59
C LYS A 593 -7.79 8.49 -26.69
N ALA A 594 -8.43 8.86 -25.59
CA ALA A 594 -9.80 9.36 -25.55
C ALA A 594 -9.96 10.60 -26.44
N ASP A 595 -9.08 11.59 -26.26
CA ASP A 595 -9.04 12.82 -27.06
C ASP A 595 -8.85 12.53 -28.55
N LYS A 596 -7.90 11.64 -28.88
CA LYS A 596 -7.63 11.25 -30.27
C LYS A 596 -8.81 10.55 -30.94
N MET A 597 -9.57 9.76 -30.19
CA MET A 597 -10.72 9.00 -30.71
C MET A 597 -12.03 9.78 -30.64
N GLY A 598 -12.09 10.89 -29.90
CA GLY A 598 -13.33 11.64 -29.64
C GLY A 598 -14.33 10.83 -28.80
N VAL A 599 -13.83 10.04 -27.85
CA VAL A 599 -14.64 9.24 -26.91
C VAL A 599 -14.33 9.64 -25.47
N GLU A 600 -15.16 9.22 -24.52
CA GLU A 600 -14.94 9.54 -23.10
C GLU A 600 -13.69 8.84 -22.54
N TRP A 601 -12.93 9.57 -21.72
CA TRP A 601 -11.89 8.98 -20.88
C TRP A 601 -12.57 8.11 -19.81
N MET A 602 -12.26 6.82 -19.86
CA MET A 602 -12.98 5.79 -19.12
C MET A 602 -12.98 6.06 -17.62
N ASN A 603 -14.18 6.21 -17.06
CA ASN A 603 -14.40 6.45 -15.64
C ASN A 603 -15.29 5.37 -15.03
N TYR A 604 -14.78 4.68 -14.00
CA TYR A 604 -15.48 3.61 -13.29
C TYR A 604 -16.33 4.12 -12.14
N ILE A 605 -16.22 5.39 -11.75
CA ILE A 605 -16.91 5.97 -10.58
C ILE A 605 -17.95 7.03 -10.91
N GLY A 606 -18.04 7.48 -12.17
CA GLY A 606 -18.96 8.55 -12.53
C GLY A 606 -19.01 8.85 -14.03
N GLY A 607 -19.90 9.76 -14.40
CA GLY A 607 -20.04 10.28 -15.76
C GLY A 607 -20.64 9.29 -16.79
N PRO A 608 -20.68 9.69 -18.07
CA PRO A 608 -21.31 8.90 -19.15
C PRO A 608 -20.69 7.52 -19.38
N SER A 609 -19.44 7.34 -18.92
CA SER A 609 -18.74 6.04 -18.96
C SER A 609 -19.54 4.92 -18.29
N LEU A 610 -20.30 5.21 -17.23
CA LEU A 610 -21.04 4.18 -16.47
C LEU A 610 -22.11 3.48 -17.31
N ASP A 611 -22.81 4.21 -18.19
CA ASP A 611 -23.84 3.62 -19.05
C ASP A 611 -23.23 2.67 -20.09
N VAL A 612 -22.09 3.06 -20.66
CA VAL A 612 -21.34 2.22 -21.61
C VAL A 612 -20.81 0.97 -20.92
N LEU A 613 -20.21 1.11 -19.74
CA LEU A 613 -19.69 -0.01 -18.95
C LEU A 613 -20.81 -0.97 -18.51
N SER A 614 -21.97 -0.44 -18.12
CA SER A 614 -23.16 -1.24 -17.78
C SER A 614 -23.64 -2.07 -18.97
N LYS A 615 -23.69 -1.47 -20.18
CA LYS A 615 -24.00 -2.22 -21.41
C LYS A 615 -22.95 -3.29 -21.70
N MET A 616 -21.66 -2.99 -21.52
CA MET A 616 -20.60 -3.98 -21.72
C MET A 616 -20.71 -5.14 -20.71
N LEU A 617 -21.13 -4.86 -19.48
CA LEU A 617 -21.38 -5.87 -18.47
C LEU A 617 -22.53 -6.80 -18.88
N ASP A 618 -23.67 -6.25 -19.30
CA ASP A 618 -24.84 -7.04 -19.73
C ASP A 618 -24.51 -7.94 -20.92
N GLU A 619 -23.79 -7.40 -21.91
CA GLU A 619 -23.30 -8.21 -23.04
C GLU A 619 -22.32 -9.30 -22.59
N SER A 620 -21.43 -8.99 -21.64
CA SER A 620 -20.45 -9.94 -21.12
C SER A 620 -21.12 -11.10 -20.38
N ILE A 621 -22.19 -10.82 -19.64
CA ILE A 621 -23.05 -11.84 -19.00
C ILE A 621 -23.71 -12.72 -20.07
N ALA A 622 -24.35 -12.12 -21.08
CA ALA A 622 -25.07 -12.86 -22.12
C ALA A 622 -24.13 -13.80 -22.90
N GLN A 623 -22.94 -13.31 -23.25
CA GLN A 623 -22.00 -14.03 -24.11
C GLN A 623 -21.01 -14.92 -23.34
N GLY A 624 -20.90 -14.75 -22.02
CA GLY A 624 -19.84 -15.41 -21.25
C GLY A 624 -18.45 -14.93 -21.69
N TYR A 625 -18.29 -13.61 -21.85
CA TYR A 625 -17.07 -13.00 -22.37
C TYR A 625 -15.87 -13.29 -21.45
N ILE A 626 -14.74 -13.62 -22.06
CA ILE A 626 -13.46 -13.82 -21.39
C ILE A 626 -12.43 -13.04 -22.25
N PRO A 627 -11.82 -11.95 -21.75
CA PRO A 627 -10.82 -11.20 -22.50
C PRO A 627 -9.58 -12.07 -22.72
N PHE A 628 -8.87 -11.88 -23.84
CA PHE A 628 -7.71 -12.71 -24.20
C PHE A 628 -8.04 -14.20 -24.10
N LYS A 629 -9.16 -14.60 -24.71
CA LYS A 629 -9.85 -15.88 -24.47
C LYS A 629 -8.94 -17.12 -24.47
N ASP A 630 -8.08 -17.29 -25.46
CA ASP A 630 -7.23 -18.48 -25.59
C ASP A 630 -6.19 -18.59 -24.46
N PHE A 631 -5.79 -17.45 -23.90
CA PHE A 631 -4.93 -17.39 -22.73
C PHE A 631 -5.72 -17.55 -21.43
N LEU A 632 -6.74 -16.70 -21.21
CA LEU A 632 -7.39 -16.60 -19.90
C LEU A 632 -8.34 -17.78 -19.60
N SER A 633 -8.84 -18.49 -20.62
CA SER A 633 -9.66 -19.71 -20.43
C SER A 633 -8.90 -20.87 -19.76
N LYS A 634 -7.58 -20.76 -19.59
CA LYS A 634 -6.77 -21.69 -18.79
C LYS A 634 -6.94 -21.48 -17.28
N TYR A 635 -7.46 -20.31 -16.87
CA TYR A 635 -7.52 -19.85 -15.48
C TYR A 635 -8.93 -19.49 -15.00
N THR A 636 -9.91 -19.40 -15.92
CA THR A 636 -11.33 -19.20 -15.63
C THR A 636 -12.19 -19.93 -16.65
N THR A 637 -13.47 -20.14 -16.35
CA THR A 637 -14.45 -20.78 -17.23
C THR A 637 -15.57 -19.79 -17.56
N VAL A 638 -16.38 -20.10 -18.57
CA VAL A 638 -17.54 -19.29 -18.92
C VAL A 638 -18.53 -19.16 -17.76
N ASP A 639 -18.73 -20.22 -16.97
CA ASP A 639 -19.62 -20.19 -15.81
C ASP A 639 -19.06 -19.31 -14.68
N ASP A 640 -17.75 -19.38 -14.41
CA ASP A 640 -17.09 -18.49 -13.45
C ASP A 640 -17.15 -17.02 -13.91
N ALA A 641 -16.89 -16.77 -15.20
CA ALA A 641 -17.01 -15.43 -15.79
C ALA A 641 -18.42 -14.85 -15.59
N LYS A 642 -19.47 -15.61 -15.93
CA LYS A 642 -20.86 -15.20 -15.73
C LYS A 642 -21.17 -14.95 -14.25
N ALA A 643 -20.71 -15.81 -13.34
CA ALA A 643 -20.92 -15.63 -11.91
C ALA A 643 -20.28 -14.33 -11.41
N ARG A 644 -19.04 -14.04 -11.83
CA ARG A 644 -18.32 -12.81 -11.49
C ARG A 644 -18.98 -11.56 -12.06
N TYR A 645 -19.43 -11.59 -13.31
CA TYR A 645 -20.16 -10.47 -13.90
C TYR A 645 -21.49 -10.20 -13.19
N ASN A 646 -22.20 -11.24 -12.74
CA ASN A 646 -23.40 -11.05 -11.92
C ASN A 646 -23.10 -10.44 -10.55
N ALA A 647 -21.95 -10.78 -9.94
CA ALA A 647 -21.49 -10.13 -8.72
C ALA A 647 -21.19 -8.64 -8.98
N LEU A 648 -20.50 -8.31 -10.08
CA LEU A 648 -20.25 -6.92 -10.48
C LEU A 648 -21.55 -6.16 -10.80
N LYS A 649 -22.56 -6.83 -11.37
CA LYS A 649 -23.88 -6.23 -11.61
C LYS A 649 -24.62 -5.93 -10.30
N THR A 650 -24.49 -6.81 -9.32
CA THR A 650 -25.01 -6.60 -7.96
C THR A 650 -24.32 -5.41 -7.31
N TRP A 651 -22.99 -5.36 -7.41
CA TRP A 651 -22.18 -4.24 -6.94
C TRP A 651 -22.62 -2.90 -7.55
N TYR A 652 -22.72 -2.83 -8.88
CA TYR A 652 -23.19 -1.63 -9.58
C TYR A 652 -24.62 -1.24 -9.16
N THR A 653 -25.49 -2.21 -8.92
CA THR A 653 -26.86 -1.92 -8.44
C THR A 653 -26.85 -1.27 -7.06
N GLN A 654 -25.97 -1.72 -6.17
CA GLN A 654 -25.85 -1.26 -4.78
C GLN A 654 -25.10 0.08 -4.66
N HIS A 655 -23.99 0.23 -5.39
CA HIS A 655 -23.04 1.34 -5.21
C HIS A 655 -23.00 2.34 -6.39
N LYS A 656 -23.69 2.02 -7.50
CA LYS A 656 -23.79 2.87 -8.70
C LYS A 656 -22.47 3.14 -9.43
N HIS A 657 -21.45 2.32 -9.20
CA HIS A 657 -20.16 2.40 -9.89
C HIS A 657 -19.54 1.02 -10.12
N PHE A 658 -18.46 0.95 -10.90
CA PHE A 658 -17.73 -0.29 -11.21
C PHE A 658 -16.37 -0.40 -10.51
N TRP A 659 -15.99 0.58 -9.69
CA TRP A 659 -14.77 0.52 -8.88
C TRP A 659 -14.86 -0.58 -7.81
N VAL A 660 -14.09 -1.65 -7.98
CA VAL A 660 -14.01 -2.80 -7.06
C VAL A 660 -12.55 -3.03 -6.69
N GLY A 661 -12.28 -3.11 -5.39
CA GLY A 661 -10.95 -3.39 -4.85
C GLY A 661 -10.94 -4.53 -3.83
N ASP A 662 -9.87 -4.58 -3.02
CA ASP A 662 -9.72 -5.54 -1.90
C ASP A 662 -9.06 -4.91 -0.66
N GLY A 663 -8.99 -3.58 -0.62
CA GLY A 663 -8.44 -2.82 0.50
C GLY A 663 -9.32 -2.84 1.76
N PRO A 664 -8.86 -2.19 2.85
CA PRO A 664 -9.56 -2.16 4.12
C PRO A 664 -10.94 -1.48 4.05
N TYR A 665 -11.14 -0.53 3.15
CA TYR A 665 -12.43 0.10 2.90
C TYR A 665 -12.87 -0.13 1.47
N TYR A 666 -14.17 -0.09 1.22
CA TYR A 666 -14.70 0.01 -0.13
C TYR A 666 -15.30 1.40 -0.36
N LEU A 667 -15.31 1.82 -1.62
CA LEU A 667 -16.03 3.01 -2.06
C LEU A 667 -17.52 2.67 -2.08
N ASP A 668 -18.29 3.30 -1.19
CA ASP A 668 -19.73 3.06 -1.06
C ASP A 668 -20.54 3.99 -1.98
N THR A 669 -20.15 5.26 -2.02
CA THR A 669 -20.71 6.27 -2.92
C THR A 669 -19.61 7.21 -3.41
N ALA A 670 -19.73 7.64 -4.67
CA ALA A 670 -18.90 8.67 -5.27
C ALA A 670 -19.81 9.70 -5.95
N ASP A 671 -19.82 10.93 -5.44
CA ASP A 671 -20.55 12.04 -6.04
C ASP A 671 -19.54 13.02 -6.65
N THR A 672 -19.34 12.87 -7.95
CA THR A 672 -18.44 13.71 -8.76
C THR A 672 -18.98 15.12 -8.99
N THR A 673 -20.26 15.37 -8.72
CA THR A 673 -20.88 16.71 -8.83
C THR A 673 -20.81 17.45 -7.50
N ALA A 674 -21.07 16.76 -6.38
CA ALA A 674 -20.97 17.34 -5.05
C ALA A 674 -19.54 17.29 -4.46
N HIS A 675 -18.58 16.72 -5.19
CA HIS A 675 -17.19 16.51 -4.75
C HIS A 675 -17.11 15.84 -3.36
N SER A 676 -17.77 14.67 -3.26
CA SER A 676 -17.79 13.89 -2.03
C SER A 676 -17.72 12.39 -2.27
N ALA A 677 -17.18 11.68 -1.30
CA ALA A 677 -17.07 10.22 -1.32
C ALA A 677 -17.39 9.63 0.06
N VAL A 678 -17.94 8.42 0.09
CA VAL A 678 -18.14 7.66 1.32
C VAL A 678 -17.36 6.37 1.22
N LEU A 679 -16.47 6.14 2.19
CA LEU A 679 -15.73 4.90 2.34
C LEU A 679 -16.30 4.12 3.53
N LYS A 680 -16.51 2.81 3.37
CA LYS A 680 -17.02 1.94 4.43
C LYS A 680 -16.08 0.78 4.68
N ALA A 681 -15.95 0.37 5.94
CA ALA A 681 -15.13 -0.76 6.33
C ALA A 681 -15.54 -2.03 5.58
N PHE A 682 -14.58 -2.69 4.96
CA PHE A 682 -14.84 -3.96 4.30
C PHE A 682 -14.64 -5.12 5.28
N ILE A 683 -15.75 -5.74 5.66
CA ILE A 683 -15.76 -7.04 6.34
C ILE A 683 -16.36 -8.03 5.34
N PRO A 684 -15.61 -9.03 4.85
CA PRO A 684 -16.12 -9.97 3.86
C PRO A 684 -17.40 -10.65 4.34
N PRO A 685 -18.41 -10.83 3.47
CA PRO A 685 -19.63 -11.52 3.84
C PRO A 685 -19.32 -12.97 4.21
N VAL A 686 -19.80 -13.37 5.39
CA VAL A 686 -19.63 -14.71 5.95
C VAL A 686 -20.98 -15.42 6.06
N TYR A 687 -20.96 -16.74 5.86
CA TYR A 687 -22.13 -17.58 6.05
C TYR A 687 -22.12 -18.13 7.48
N LEU A 688 -23.17 -17.85 8.24
CA LEU A 688 -23.44 -18.53 9.50
C LEU A 688 -24.49 -19.60 9.25
N VAL A 689 -24.21 -20.86 9.60
CA VAL A 689 -25.17 -21.95 9.43
C VAL A 689 -25.60 -22.47 10.78
N VAL A 690 -26.91 -22.58 10.99
CA VAL A 690 -27.51 -23.00 12.26
C VAL A 690 -28.57 -24.07 12.04
N ARG A 691 -28.86 -24.80 13.11
CA ARG A 691 -30.09 -25.57 13.26
C ARG A 691 -31.16 -24.65 13.86
N GLY A 692 -32.33 -24.58 13.24
CA GLY A 692 -33.49 -23.90 13.83
C GLY A 692 -34.16 -24.74 14.93
N GLY A 693 -35.01 -24.11 15.75
CA GLY A 693 -35.80 -24.82 16.76
C GLY A 693 -36.71 -25.93 16.20
N ASP A 694 -37.00 -25.87 14.90
CA ASP A 694 -37.76 -26.84 14.09
C ASP A 694 -36.90 -27.97 13.48
N ASN A 695 -35.61 -28.04 13.83
CA ASN A 695 -34.59 -28.96 13.30
C ASN A 695 -34.19 -28.74 11.84
N TYR A 696 -34.78 -27.78 11.13
CA TYR A 696 -34.34 -27.45 9.78
C TYR A 696 -33.02 -26.68 9.82
N ILE A 697 -32.31 -26.72 8.69
CA ILE A 697 -31.03 -26.05 8.53
C ILE A 697 -31.28 -24.67 7.91
N TYR A 698 -30.71 -23.65 8.52
CA TYR A 698 -30.77 -22.27 8.06
C TYR A 698 -29.36 -21.74 7.85
N TYR A 699 -29.18 -20.89 6.86
CA TYR A 699 -27.97 -20.09 6.73
C TYR A 699 -28.31 -18.60 6.74
N TRP A 700 -27.43 -17.82 7.35
CA TRP A 700 -27.48 -16.37 7.38
C TRP A 700 -26.34 -15.80 6.53
N ILE A 701 -26.66 -14.80 5.75
CA ILE A 701 -25.68 -13.96 5.06
C ILE A 701 -26.25 -12.54 4.93
N SER A 702 -25.42 -11.54 5.18
CA SER A 702 -25.74 -10.12 4.93
C SER A 702 -27.11 -9.68 5.47
N GLY A 703 -27.44 -10.08 6.70
CA GLY A 703 -28.66 -9.65 7.39
C GLY A 703 -29.91 -10.52 7.19
N SER A 704 -29.86 -11.55 6.34
CA SER A 704 -31.03 -12.38 6.03
C SER A 704 -30.81 -13.86 6.32
N TRP A 705 -31.80 -14.50 6.95
CA TRP A 705 -31.87 -15.96 7.13
C TRP A 705 -32.58 -16.63 5.95
N THR A 706 -32.03 -17.74 5.48
CA THR A 706 -32.64 -18.60 4.46
C THR A 706 -32.68 -20.03 4.97
N ARG A 707 -33.86 -20.65 4.91
CA ARG A 707 -34.06 -22.08 5.20
C ARG A 707 -33.60 -22.91 4.00
N LEU A 708 -32.86 -23.99 4.23
CA LEU A 708 -32.56 -24.95 3.16
C LEU A 708 -33.84 -25.64 2.67
N PRO A 709 -33.98 -25.90 1.35
CA PRO A 709 -35.16 -26.58 0.80
C PRO A 709 -35.50 -27.93 1.46
N SER A 710 -34.48 -28.68 1.88
CA SER A 710 -34.62 -29.95 2.59
C SER A 710 -33.45 -30.21 3.53
N GLY A 711 -33.63 -31.15 4.45
CA GLY A 711 -32.64 -31.57 5.43
C GLY A 711 -32.94 -31.09 6.85
N SER A 712 -32.74 -31.98 7.82
CA SER A 712 -32.89 -31.70 9.24
C SER A 712 -31.75 -32.36 10.02
N THR A 713 -31.42 -31.82 11.20
CA THR A 713 -30.31 -32.29 12.02
C THR A 713 -30.64 -32.12 13.51
N PRO A 714 -30.25 -33.07 14.39
CA PRO A 714 -30.32 -32.89 15.83
C PRO A 714 -29.11 -32.10 16.38
N ASP A 715 -28.05 -31.92 15.60
CA ASP A 715 -26.87 -31.15 16.02
C ASP A 715 -26.72 -29.86 15.21
N SER A 716 -25.83 -28.97 15.63
CA SER A 716 -25.35 -27.88 14.79
C SER A 716 -24.84 -28.44 13.44
N PRO A 717 -25.11 -27.80 12.31
CA PRO A 717 -24.56 -28.21 11.02
C PRO A 717 -23.08 -27.81 10.90
N SER A 718 -22.35 -28.50 10.02
CA SER A 718 -21.00 -28.11 9.59
C SER A 718 -21.07 -27.59 8.17
N ALA A 719 -20.30 -26.54 7.87
CA ALA A 719 -20.38 -25.84 6.60
C ALA A 719 -18.99 -25.52 6.03
N LEU A 720 -18.89 -25.58 4.71
CA LEU A 720 -17.67 -25.30 3.96
C LEU A 720 -18.03 -24.69 2.61
N ARG A 721 -17.44 -23.57 2.27
CA ARG A 721 -17.64 -22.94 0.95
C ARG A 721 -16.50 -23.29 0.01
N ILE A 722 -16.83 -23.78 -1.18
CA ILE A 722 -15.88 -24.00 -2.27
C ILE A 722 -16.47 -23.35 -3.52
N GLY A 723 -15.87 -22.25 -3.98
CA GLY A 723 -16.40 -21.46 -5.09
C GLY A 723 -17.83 -20.94 -4.82
N SER A 724 -18.76 -21.27 -5.72
CA SER A 724 -20.19 -20.96 -5.63
C SER A 724 -21.00 -21.99 -4.82
N LEU A 725 -20.36 -23.05 -4.33
CA LEU A 725 -21.05 -24.13 -3.61
C LEU A 725 -20.82 -24.00 -2.11
N LEU A 726 -21.93 -24.00 -1.35
CA LEU A 726 -21.92 -24.06 0.11
C LEU A 726 -22.28 -25.48 0.55
N TYR A 727 -21.28 -26.24 0.99
CA TYR A 727 -21.43 -27.61 1.47
C TYR A 727 -21.95 -27.64 2.89
N PHE A 728 -22.78 -28.64 3.19
CA PHE A 728 -23.31 -28.92 4.51
C PHE A 728 -23.06 -30.38 4.84
N ALA A 729 -22.46 -30.64 6.01
CA ALA A 729 -22.36 -31.98 6.57
C ALA A 729 -23.07 -32.03 7.92
N VAL A 730 -23.92 -33.03 8.09
CA VAL A 730 -24.80 -33.16 9.26
C VAL A 730 -24.91 -34.60 9.72
N ARG A 731 -25.29 -34.75 10.99
CA ARG A 731 -25.80 -35.99 11.53
C ARG A 731 -27.32 -36.00 11.31
N GLY A 732 -27.88 -37.10 10.78
CA GLY A 732 -29.32 -37.28 10.67
C GLY A 732 -29.96 -37.67 12.00
N GLY A 733 -31.29 -37.59 12.10
CA GLY A 733 -32.03 -38.10 13.27
C GLY A 733 -31.85 -39.60 13.50
N ASP A 734 -31.45 -40.34 12.46
CA ASP A 734 -31.07 -41.77 12.50
C ASP A 734 -29.59 -42.00 12.85
N ASN A 735 -28.87 -40.96 13.29
CA ASN A 735 -27.42 -40.94 13.48
C ASN A 735 -26.60 -41.20 12.19
N GLY A 736 -27.22 -41.18 11.02
CA GLY A 736 -26.53 -41.30 9.73
C GLY A 736 -25.69 -40.07 9.42
N ILE A 737 -24.68 -40.23 8.57
CA ILE A 737 -23.77 -39.15 8.16
C ILE A 737 -24.22 -38.67 6.78
N TYR A 738 -24.64 -37.41 6.68
CA TYR A 738 -25.17 -36.85 5.43
C TYR A 738 -24.37 -35.63 4.98
N ILE A 739 -24.17 -35.51 3.67
CA ILE A 739 -23.53 -34.35 3.04
C ILE A 739 -24.32 -33.89 1.81
N THR A 740 -24.41 -32.58 1.62
CA THR A 740 -24.97 -31.95 0.42
C THR A 740 -24.23 -30.64 0.12
N TYR A 741 -24.59 -29.96 -0.96
CA TYR A 741 -24.24 -28.57 -1.19
C TYR A 741 -25.42 -27.77 -1.76
N PHE A 742 -25.45 -26.48 -1.44
CA PHE A 742 -26.31 -25.50 -2.06
C PHE A 742 -25.50 -24.68 -3.07
N ASN A 743 -25.98 -24.60 -4.31
CA ASN A 743 -25.39 -23.76 -5.33
C ASN A 743 -25.94 -22.34 -5.19
N LEU A 744 -25.06 -21.42 -4.79
CA LEU A 744 -25.41 -20.02 -4.54
C LEU A 744 -25.77 -19.26 -5.81
N THR A 745 -25.31 -19.73 -6.98
CA THR A 745 -25.56 -19.09 -8.28
C THR A 745 -26.92 -19.51 -8.85
N SER A 746 -27.26 -20.79 -8.81
CA SER A 746 -28.53 -21.31 -9.33
C SER A 746 -29.62 -21.42 -8.26
N SER A 747 -29.33 -21.08 -7.01
CA SER A 747 -30.21 -21.23 -5.85
C SER A 747 -30.80 -22.64 -5.70
N SER A 748 -30.01 -23.68 -6.04
CA SER A 748 -30.45 -25.08 -6.06
C SER A 748 -29.69 -25.93 -5.04
N LEU A 749 -30.41 -26.82 -4.35
CA LEU A 749 -29.83 -27.79 -3.42
C LEU A 749 -29.54 -29.12 -4.13
N ALA A 750 -28.35 -29.68 -3.95
CA ALA A 750 -28.03 -31.03 -4.40
C ALA A 750 -28.74 -32.09 -3.54
N ASN A 751 -28.91 -33.29 -4.08
CA ASN A 751 -29.45 -34.41 -3.30
C ASN A 751 -28.52 -34.74 -2.12
N TRP A 752 -29.12 -35.04 -0.97
CA TRP A 752 -28.38 -35.48 0.20
C TRP A 752 -27.73 -36.84 -0.06
N LEU A 753 -26.40 -36.91 0.08
CA LEU A 753 -25.66 -38.15 0.06
C LEU A 753 -25.53 -38.70 1.47
N LYS A 754 -26.02 -39.92 1.70
CA LYS A 754 -25.75 -40.70 2.92
C LYS A 754 -24.43 -41.44 2.79
N LEU A 755 -23.48 -41.17 3.68
CA LEU A 755 -22.22 -41.92 3.77
C LEU A 755 -22.41 -43.18 4.64
N PRO A 756 -21.62 -44.25 4.43
CA PRO A 756 -21.68 -45.46 5.25
C PRO A 756 -21.41 -45.17 6.74
N GLY A 757 -22.07 -45.92 7.63
CA GLY A 757 -21.86 -45.84 9.08
C GLY A 757 -22.76 -44.82 9.79
N SER A 758 -22.46 -44.60 11.07
CA SER A 758 -23.21 -43.71 11.97
C SER A 758 -22.28 -42.90 12.87
N THR A 759 -22.73 -41.73 13.32
CA THR A 759 -21.98 -40.87 14.24
C THR A 759 -22.88 -40.33 15.36
N PRO A 760 -22.37 -40.16 16.59
CA PRO A 760 -23.13 -39.57 17.69
C PRO A 760 -23.04 -38.04 17.73
N SER A 761 -22.30 -37.40 16.82
CA SER A 761 -22.06 -35.95 16.83
C SER A 761 -21.89 -35.38 15.42
N ARG A 762 -21.95 -34.05 15.29
CA ARG A 762 -21.72 -33.32 14.03
C ARG A 762 -20.44 -33.79 13.28
N PRO A 763 -20.51 -34.11 11.97
CA PRO A 763 -19.34 -34.29 11.11
C PRO A 763 -18.54 -33.01 10.88
N ALA A 764 -17.21 -33.11 10.79
CA ALA A 764 -16.33 -31.99 10.44
C ALA A 764 -15.85 -32.11 8.99
N ILE A 765 -15.82 -30.99 8.24
CA ILE A 765 -15.43 -30.98 6.83
C ILE A 765 -14.37 -29.91 6.53
N ALA A 766 -13.44 -30.22 5.63
CA ALA A 766 -12.44 -29.29 5.09
C ALA A 766 -12.13 -29.62 3.62
N TYR A 767 -11.44 -28.73 2.92
CA TYR A 767 -11.04 -28.92 1.52
C TYR A 767 -9.52 -28.85 1.39
N ASN A 768 -8.91 -29.82 0.71
CA ASN A 768 -7.46 -29.86 0.50
C ASN A 768 -7.00 -29.36 -0.88
N GLY A 769 -7.87 -28.69 -1.63
CA GLY A 769 -7.59 -28.28 -3.02
C GLY A 769 -7.98 -29.32 -4.07
N SER A 770 -8.36 -30.53 -3.68
CA SER A 770 -8.80 -31.58 -4.61
C SER A 770 -10.07 -32.31 -4.16
N ARG A 771 -10.16 -32.66 -2.87
CA ARG A 771 -11.24 -33.44 -2.28
C ARG A 771 -11.72 -32.80 -0.98
N ILE A 772 -12.97 -33.06 -0.64
CA ILE A 772 -13.52 -32.76 0.67
C ILE A 772 -13.05 -33.85 1.63
N ILE A 773 -12.39 -33.44 2.70
CA ILE A 773 -12.01 -34.30 3.83
C ILE A 773 -13.15 -34.23 4.83
N ILE A 774 -13.56 -35.39 5.36
CA ILE A 774 -14.61 -35.53 6.35
C ILE A 774 -14.03 -36.29 7.54
N VAL A 775 -14.16 -35.74 8.74
CA VAL A 775 -13.78 -36.40 9.99
C VAL A 775 -14.98 -36.48 10.91
N VAL A 776 -15.24 -37.68 11.43
CA VAL A 776 -16.34 -37.97 12.36
C VAL A 776 -15.81 -38.66 13.60
N ARG A 777 -16.57 -38.58 14.69
CA ARG A 777 -16.40 -39.44 15.85
C ARG A 777 -17.32 -40.66 15.71
N GLY A 778 -16.84 -41.85 16.05
CA GLY A 778 -17.64 -43.07 16.18
C GLY A 778 -18.28 -43.22 17.56
N SER A 779 -19.24 -44.14 17.71
CA SER A 779 -19.85 -44.44 19.02
C SER A 779 -18.85 -45.00 20.05
N ASP A 780 -17.69 -45.47 19.59
CA ASP A 780 -16.55 -45.93 20.39
C ASP A 780 -15.61 -44.79 20.82
N ASN A 781 -15.96 -43.54 20.54
CA ASN A 781 -15.16 -42.33 20.74
C ASN A 781 -13.94 -42.20 19.84
N THR A 782 -13.69 -43.14 18.93
CA THR A 782 -12.58 -43.03 17.98
C THR A 782 -12.92 -42.05 16.85
N LEU A 783 -11.91 -41.38 16.29
CA LEU A 783 -12.06 -40.55 15.10
C LEU A 783 -11.89 -41.38 13.82
N TYR A 784 -12.72 -41.10 12.81
CA TYR A 784 -12.65 -41.71 11.49
C TYR A 784 -12.56 -40.63 10.42
N LEU A 785 -11.69 -40.84 9.45
CA LEU A 785 -11.43 -39.94 8.33
C LEU A 785 -11.86 -40.58 7.01
N GLY A 786 -12.50 -39.79 6.14
CA GLY A 786 -12.80 -40.17 4.77
C GLY A 786 -12.66 -38.97 3.83
N THR A 787 -12.67 -39.24 2.52
CA THR A 787 -12.60 -38.19 1.49
C THR A 787 -13.65 -38.40 0.41
N LEU A 788 -14.11 -37.29 -0.18
CA LEU A 788 -15.14 -37.25 -1.21
C LEU A 788 -14.74 -36.26 -2.30
N LYS A 789 -15.12 -36.52 -3.56
CA LYS A 789 -14.98 -35.50 -4.62
C LYS A 789 -15.99 -34.37 -4.39
N THR A 790 -15.72 -33.20 -4.97
CA THR A 790 -16.59 -32.02 -4.83
C THR A 790 -17.98 -32.22 -5.46
N ASP A 791 -18.10 -33.07 -6.48
CA ASP A 791 -19.38 -33.50 -7.06
C ASP A 791 -20.17 -34.49 -6.18
N LEU A 792 -19.74 -34.72 -4.94
CA LEU A 792 -20.28 -35.69 -3.99
C LEU A 792 -20.17 -37.16 -4.46
N THR A 793 -19.22 -37.48 -5.34
CA THR A 793 -18.96 -38.87 -5.76
C THR A 793 -17.65 -39.44 -5.21
N GLY A 794 -17.49 -40.75 -5.32
CA GLY A 794 -16.23 -41.45 -5.04
C GLY A 794 -15.77 -41.31 -3.58
N PHE A 795 -16.61 -41.69 -2.62
CA PHE A 795 -16.19 -41.73 -1.22
C PHE A 795 -15.06 -42.76 -1.01
N SER A 796 -14.00 -42.39 -0.30
CA SER A 796 -12.81 -43.26 -0.12
C SER A 796 -13.02 -44.42 0.85
N GLY A 797 -14.12 -44.43 1.62
CA GLY A 797 -14.24 -45.26 2.81
C GLY A 797 -13.62 -44.61 4.05
N TRP A 798 -13.92 -45.18 5.22
CA TRP A 798 -13.44 -44.69 6.51
C TRP A 798 -12.10 -45.29 6.89
N VAL A 799 -11.21 -44.42 7.36
CA VAL A 799 -9.92 -44.78 7.92
C VAL A 799 -9.92 -44.39 9.40
N ARG A 800 -9.60 -45.34 10.27
CA ARG A 800 -9.53 -45.12 11.72
C ARG A 800 -8.28 -44.29 12.07
N LEU A 801 -8.46 -43.22 12.85
CA LEU A 801 -7.36 -42.40 13.37
C LEU A 801 -7.02 -42.80 14.81
N SER A 802 -5.82 -42.46 15.26
CA SER A 802 -5.45 -42.52 16.68
C SER A 802 -6.10 -41.38 17.45
N GLY A 803 -6.40 -41.60 18.73
CA GLY A 803 -7.04 -40.63 19.61
C GLY A 803 -8.53 -40.87 19.85
N LEU A 804 -9.02 -40.39 21.00
CA LEU A 804 -10.40 -40.51 21.44
C LEU A 804 -10.97 -39.12 21.75
N SER A 805 -12.23 -38.88 21.40
CA SER A 805 -12.92 -37.65 21.75
C SER A 805 -14.35 -37.94 22.24
N PRO A 806 -14.85 -37.22 23.27
CA PRO A 806 -16.24 -37.28 23.68
C PRO A 806 -17.16 -36.34 22.89
N ASP A 807 -16.64 -35.57 21.90
CA ASP A 807 -17.40 -34.59 21.12
C ASP A 807 -17.07 -34.65 19.60
N ALA A 808 -17.74 -33.80 18.82
CA ALA A 808 -17.40 -33.58 17.42
C ALA A 808 -15.97 -33.02 17.26
N PRO A 809 -15.20 -33.50 16.27
CA PRO A 809 -13.91 -32.88 15.93
C PRO A 809 -14.11 -31.54 15.21
N SER A 810 -13.05 -30.74 15.13
CA SER A 810 -12.97 -29.59 14.23
C SER A 810 -11.73 -29.72 13.35
N ILE A 811 -11.85 -29.41 12.06
CA ILE A 811 -10.77 -29.60 11.09
C ILE A 811 -10.58 -28.38 10.18
N ALA A 812 -9.35 -28.16 9.75
CA ALA A 812 -9.00 -27.15 8.75
C ALA A 812 -7.74 -27.56 7.98
N VAL A 813 -7.58 -27.10 6.73
CA VAL A 813 -6.37 -27.32 5.94
C VAL A 813 -5.59 -26.01 5.84
N LEU A 814 -4.29 -26.07 6.17
CA LEU A 814 -3.37 -24.94 6.11
C LEU A 814 -1.99 -25.44 5.67
N ASN A 815 -1.34 -24.76 4.72
CA ASN A 815 0.03 -25.07 4.29
C ASN A 815 0.25 -26.55 3.92
N GLY A 816 -0.74 -27.21 3.31
CA GLY A 816 -0.67 -28.62 2.92
C GLY A 816 -0.85 -29.65 4.04
N GLU A 817 -1.13 -29.22 5.27
CA GLU A 817 -1.47 -30.08 6.41
C GLU A 817 -2.96 -30.02 6.74
N LEU A 818 -3.53 -31.15 7.14
CA LEU A 818 -4.82 -31.24 7.79
C LEU A 818 -4.59 -31.11 9.30
N HIS A 819 -5.21 -30.09 9.89
CA HIS A 819 -5.22 -29.86 11.32
C HIS A 819 -6.54 -30.36 11.90
N ILE A 820 -6.46 -31.15 12.96
CA ILE A 820 -7.61 -31.73 13.66
C ILE A 820 -7.53 -31.28 15.12
N VAL A 821 -8.58 -30.65 15.63
CA VAL A 821 -8.66 -30.25 17.04
C VAL A 821 -9.85 -30.93 17.69
N VAL A 822 -9.62 -31.51 18.87
CA VAL A 822 -10.65 -32.19 19.67
C VAL A 822 -10.56 -31.80 21.13
N ARG A 823 -11.68 -31.92 21.84
CA ARG A 823 -11.64 -32.14 23.29
C ARG A 823 -11.31 -33.62 23.52
N GLY A 824 -10.36 -33.91 24.40
CA GLY A 824 -10.00 -35.26 24.81
C GLY A 824 -10.93 -35.78 25.91
N MET A 825 -10.83 -37.08 26.20
CA MET A 825 -11.58 -37.71 27.32
C MET A 825 -11.19 -37.14 28.69
N ASP A 826 -10.05 -36.44 28.78
CA ASP A 826 -9.51 -35.74 29.94
C ASP A 826 -9.95 -34.27 30.04
N ASN A 827 -10.90 -33.83 29.20
CA ASN A 827 -11.35 -32.44 29.04
C ASN A 827 -10.28 -31.46 28.54
N ARG A 828 -9.08 -31.93 28.20
CA ARG A 828 -8.04 -31.10 27.59
C ARG A 828 -8.28 -30.97 26.09
N LEU A 829 -7.68 -29.96 25.50
CA LEU A 829 -7.70 -29.76 24.06
C LEU A 829 -6.47 -30.41 23.42
N TRP A 830 -6.67 -31.06 22.28
CA TRP A 830 -5.63 -31.80 21.57
C TRP A 830 -5.62 -31.40 20.09
N HIS A 831 -4.42 -31.17 19.56
CA HIS A 831 -4.17 -30.80 18.17
C HIS A 831 -3.42 -31.91 17.43
N GLY A 832 -4.11 -32.53 16.47
CA GLY A 832 -3.59 -33.51 15.54
C GLY A 832 -3.13 -32.88 14.23
N ARG A 833 -2.01 -33.34 13.69
CA ARG A 833 -1.51 -32.93 12.34
C ARG A 833 -1.17 -34.13 11.48
N ILE A 834 -1.55 -34.05 10.21
CA ILE A 834 -1.33 -35.07 9.19
C ILE A 834 -1.25 -34.41 7.81
N SER A 835 -0.46 -34.95 6.89
CA SER A 835 -0.37 -34.44 5.51
C SER A 835 -1.75 -34.47 4.83
N ALA A 836 -2.21 -33.34 4.30
CA ALA A 836 -3.54 -33.24 3.67
C ALA A 836 -3.64 -33.95 2.31
N SER A 837 -2.50 -34.24 1.67
CA SER A 837 -2.42 -34.96 0.40
C SER A 837 -2.25 -36.46 0.57
N LYS A 838 -1.50 -36.90 1.59
CA LYS A 838 -1.26 -38.33 1.87
C LYS A 838 -2.32 -38.96 2.77
N LEU A 839 -2.76 -38.22 3.80
CA LEU A 839 -3.74 -38.66 4.80
C LEU A 839 -3.42 -40.03 5.43
N ASP A 840 -2.13 -40.33 5.63
CA ASP A 840 -1.64 -41.56 6.29
C ASP A 840 -1.81 -41.48 7.82
N PRO A 841 -2.72 -42.27 8.44
CA PRO A 841 -3.01 -42.21 9.87
C PRO A 841 -1.80 -42.51 10.76
N SER A 842 -0.81 -43.25 10.26
CA SER A 842 0.39 -43.60 11.03
C SER A 842 1.28 -42.37 11.29
N SER A 843 1.14 -41.32 10.47
CA SER A 843 1.85 -40.05 10.61
C SER A 843 1.13 -39.03 11.50
N LEU A 844 -0.07 -39.36 12.01
CA LEU A 844 -0.85 -38.46 12.85
C LEU A 844 -0.17 -38.29 14.23
N THR A 845 0.23 -37.06 14.53
CA THR A 845 0.81 -36.69 15.82
C THR A 845 -0.12 -35.76 16.59
N TRP A 846 -0.34 -36.06 17.88
CA TRP A 846 -1.16 -35.26 18.78
C TRP A 846 -0.29 -34.42 19.71
N THR A 847 -0.62 -33.14 19.85
CA THR A 847 0.01 -32.22 20.80
C THR A 847 -1.08 -31.62 21.69
N ASN A 848 -0.82 -31.52 23.00
CA ASN A 848 -1.75 -30.88 23.91
C ASN A 848 -1.77 -29.36 23.65
N ILE A 849 -2.98 -28.79 23.59
CA ILE A 849 -3.20 -27.35 23.65
C ILE A 849 -3.48 -27.01 25.11
N PRO A 850 -2.72 -26.11 25.76
CA PRO A 850 -3.01 -25.70 27.13
C PRO A 850 -4.46 -25.22 27.28
N GLY A 851 -5.14 -25.57 28.36
CA GLY A 851 -6.52 -25.15 28.63
C GLY A 851 -7.55 -26.29 28.61
N TYR A 852 -8.76 -25.95 29.01
CA TYR A 852 -9.89 -26.87 29.17
C TYR A 852 -11.16 -26.28 28.55
N SER A 853 -12.03 -27.15 28.05
CA SER A 853 -13.35 -26.80 27.52
C SER A 853 -14.34 -27.88 27.93
N ASP A 854 -15.60 -27.52 28.14
CA ASP A 854 -16.71 -28.46 28.34
C ASP A 854 -17.54 -28.70 27.06
N LYS A 855 -17.15 -28.06 25.95
CA LYS A 855 -17.77 -28.18 24.62
C LYS A 855 -16.73 -28.52 23.54
N ALA A 856 -17.22 -28.89 22.36
CA ALA A 856 -16.41 -29.10 21.18
C ALA A 856 -15.64 -27.81 20.78
N PRO A 857 -14.42 -27.91 20.23
CA PRO A 857 -13.71 -26.78 19.65
C PRO A 857 -14.28 -26.39 18.26
N ALA A 858 -13.98 -25.17 17.79
CA ALA A 858 -14.12 -24.81 16.37
C ALA A 858 -12.83 -24.18 15.83
N LEU A 859 -12.41 -24.59 14.64
CA LEU A 859 -11.13 -24.26 14.03
C LEU A 859 -11.35 -23.69 12.63
N ALA A 860 -10.71 -22.58 12.33
CA ALA A 860 -10.68 -21.98 10.99
C ALA A 860 -9.23 -21.78 10.53
N ALA A 861 -8.97 -22.03 9.24
CA ALA A 861 -7.70 -21.71 8.61
C ALA A 861 -7.80 -20.39 7.84
N GLY A 862 -6.80 -19.53 8.03
CA GLY A 862 -6.61 -18.35 7.23
C GLY A 862 -5.56 -18.58 6.16
N ARG A 863 -4.84 -17.51 5.86
CA ARG A 863 -3.74 -17.54 4.88
C ARG A 863 -2.54 -18.35 5.37
N ASN A 864 -2.06 -18.04 6.57
CA ASN A 864 -0.82 -18.60 7.14
C ASN A 864 -0.96 -19.06 8.60
N SER A 865 -2.15 -18.94 9.19
CA SER A 865 -2.39 -19.27 10.59
C SER A 865 -3.78 -19.88 10.79
N LEU A 866 -3.96 -20.56 11.92
CA LEU A 866 -5.25 -21.06 12.36
C LEU A 866 -5.81 -20.20 13.48
N VAL A 867 -7.12 -20.16 13.59
CA VAL A 867 -7.82 -19.59 14.74
C VAL A 867 -8.74 -20.66 15.32
N LEU A 868 -8.55 -20.92 16.60
CA LEU A 868 -9.34 -21.84 17.40
C LEU A 868 -10.25 -21.04 18.33
N SER A 869 -11.54 -21.34 18.33
CA SER A 869 -12.51 -20.82 19.28
C SER A 869 -13.03 -21.92 20.19
N VAL A 870 -13.15 -21.61 21.48
CA VAL A 870 -13.65 -22.52 22.51
C VAL A 870 -14.52 -21.80 23.52
N LYS A 871 -15.41 -22.56 24.18
CA LYS A 871 -16.12 -22.11 25.37
C LYS A 871 -15.26 -22.44 26.60
N GLY A 872 -14.89 -21.41 27.35
CA GLY A 872 -14.25 -21.58 28.65
C GLY A 872 -15.21 -22.15 29.69
N LEU A 873 -14.65 -22.73 30.76
CA LEU A 873 -15.44 -23.26 31.89
C LEU A 873 -16.20 -22.15 32.66
N ASP A 874 -15.78 -20.91 32.50
CA ASP A 874 -16.43 -19.69 32.98
C ASP A 874 -17.61 -19.23 32.08
N GLY A 875 -17.87 -19.91 30.96
CA GLY A 875 -18.91 -19.54 30.00
C GLY A 875 -18.53 -18.42 29.03
N LEU A 876 -17.26 -17.99 29.01
CA LEU A 876 -16.76 -16.99 28.07
C LEU A 876 -16.19 -17.65 26.81
N THR A 877 -16.14 -16.88 25.73
CA THR A 877 -15.52 -17.29 24.46
C THR A 877 -14.04 -16.93 24.45
N TYR A 878 -13.19 -17.91 24.17
CA TYR A 878 -11.76 -17.72 24.03
C TYR A 878 -11.30 -18.06 22.62
N LEU A 879 -10.36 -17.26 22.10
CA LEU A 879 -9.64 -17.53 20.86
C LEU A 879 -8.17 -17.86 21.14
N ALA A 880 -7.60 -18.74 20.34
CA ALA A 880 -6.16 -18.97 20.26
C ALA A 880 -5.71 -19.00 18.80
N THR A 881 -4.50 -18.51 18.54
CA THR A 881 -3.91 -18.49 17.19
C THR A 881 -2.80 -19.52 17.10
N TRP A 882 -2.73 -20.24 15.99
CA TRP A 882 -1.60 -21.13 15.69
C TRP A 882 -0.83 -20.62 14.47
N ASN A 883 0.48 -20.46 14.62
CA ASN A 883 1.43 -20.06 13.58
C ASN A 883 2.73 -20.87 13.73
N ALA A 884 2.66 -22.19 13.48
CA ALA A 884 3.63 -23.21 13.88
C ALA A 884 3.57 -23.61 15.37
N THR A 885 3.22 -22.69 16.27
CA THR A 885 2.93 -22.96 17.70
C THR A 885 1.64 -22.28 18.13
N TRP A 886 0.99 -22.82 19.18
CA TRP A 886 -0.17 -22.18 19.79
C TRP A 886 0.27 -20.98 20.63
N GLN A 887 -0.34 -19.84 20.33
CA GLN A 887 -0.22 -18.61 21.11
C GLN A 887 -1.16 -18.67 22.33
N GLY A 888 -0.98 -17.73 23.26
CA GLY A 888 -1.84 -17.62 24.45
C GLY A 888 -3.33 -17.41 24.10
N TRP A 889 -4.19 -17.83 25.02
CA TRP A 889 -5.63 -17.58 24.93
C TRP A 889 -5.97 -16.11 25.15
N GLU A 890 -6.94 -15.63 24.39
CA GLU A 890 -7.53 -14.30 24.54
C GLU A 890 -9.05 -14.43 24.69
N ALA A 891 -9.63 -13.71 25.65
CA ALA A 891 -11.07 -13.65 25.81
C ALA A 891 -11.68 -12.67 24.81
N VAL A 892 -12.79 -13.06 24.18
CA VAL A 892 -13.59 -12.14 23.36
C VAL A 892 -14.31 -11.16 24.31
N PRO A 893 -14.12 -9.83 24.17
CA PRO A 893 -14.77 -8.86 25.05
C PRO A 893 -16.29 -9.02 25.06
N GLN A 894 -16.88 -9.17 26.25
CA GLN A 894 -18.32 -9.40 26.46
C GLN A 894 -18.88 -10.66 25.74
N GLY A 895 -18.01 -11.58 25.34
CA GLY A 895 -18.33 -12.74 24.49
C GLY A 895 -18.81 -13.97 25.25
N SER A 896 -19.88 -13.85 26.05
CA SER A 896 -20.48 -15.02 26.71
C SER A 896 -21.10 -15.99 25.70
N THR A 897 -21.00 -17.29 25.97
CA THR A 897 -21.56 -18.34 25.11
C THR A 897 -22.04 -19.55 25.94
N ALA A 898 -23.17 -20.13 25.54
CA ALA A 898 -23.73 -21.35 26.11
C ALA A 898 -23.26 -22.61 25.36
N ASP A 899 -22.73 -22.45 24.15
CA ASP A 899 -22.33 -23.54 23.26
C ASP A 899 -20.97 -23.27 22.59
N THR A 900 -20.49 -24.20 21.76
CA THR A 900 -19.28 -24.01 20.94
C THR A 900 -19.39 -22.73 20.11
N PRO A 901 -18.53 -21.72 20.35
CA PRO A 901 -18.49 -20.53 19.51
C PRO A 901 -17.96 -20.90 18.13
N ALA A 902 -18.64 -20.47 17.06
CA ALA A 902 -18.19 -20.73 15.70
C ALA A 902 -17.19 -19.65 15.26
N VAL A 903 -16.18 -20.03 14.48
CA VAL A 903 -15.19 -19.10 13.94
C VAL A 903 -14.96 -19.37 12.46
N VAL A 904 -14.78 -18.29 11.70
CA VAL A 904 -14.30 -18.32 10.31
C VAL A 904 -13.18 -17.31 10.16
N TYR A 905 -12.19 -17.62 9.32
CA TYR A 905 -11.04 -16.77 9.09
C TYR A 905 -10.97 -16.39 7.61
N ILE A 906 -11.14 -15.10 7.30
CA ILE A 906 -11.27 -14.60 5.92
C ILE A 906 -10.63 -13.21 5.80
N ASN A 907 -9.86 -12.95 4.73
CA ASN A 907 -9.09 -11.70 4.55
C ASN A 907 -8.30 -11.27 5.79
N ASP A 908 -7.68 -12.24 6.48
CA ASP A 908 -6.93 -12.02 7.71
C ASP A 908 -7.77 -11.46 8.88
N LEU A 909 -9.11 -11.63 8.83
CA LEU A 909 -10.08 -11.33 9.90
C LEU A 909 -10.73 -12.60 10.47
N ALA A 910 -10.64 -12.79 11.78
CA ALA A 910 -11.40 -13.87 12.43
C ALA A 910 -12.77 -13.36 12.87
N VAL A 911 -13.82 -13.87 12.25
CA VAL A 911 -15.20 -13.58 12.62
C VAL A 911 -15.68 -14.68 13.55
N VAL A 912 -16.08 -14.29 14.76
CA VAL A 912 -16.54 -15.22 15.81
C VAL A 912 -18.02 -15.00 16.07
N PHE A 913 -18.76 -16.11 16.14
CA PHE A 913 -20.18 -16.16 16.45
C PHE A 913 -20.41 -16.88 17.77
N MET A 914 -21.28 -16.29 18.59
CA MET A 914 -21.57 -16.75 19.94
C MET A 914 -23.08 -16.90 20.10
N ARG A 915 -23.49 -17.96 20.80
CA ARG A 915 -24.88 -18.18 21.19
C ARG A 915 -25.00 -17.98 22.69
N ARG A 916 -25.72 -16.97 23.13
CA ARG A 916 -25.93 -16.71 24.58
C ARG A 916 -26.96 -17.67 25.17
N GLY A 917 -27.06 -17.70 26.50
CA GLY A 917 -27.96 -18.60 27.22
C GLY A 917 -29.45 -18.38 26.92
N ASP A 918 -29.83 -17.18 26.51
CA ASP A 918 -31.18 -16.82 26.05
C ASP A 918 -31.47 -17.26 24.59
N GLY A 919 -30.49 -17.86 23.90
CA GLY A 919 -30.60 -18.29 22.51
C GLY A 919 -30.35 -17.19 21.47
N SER A 920 -30.02 -15.96 21.90
CA SER A 920 -29.60 -14.88 21.00
C SER A 920 -28.24 -15.16 20.37
N ILE A 921 -28.05 -14.69 19.13
CA ILE A 921 -26.84 -14.90 18.35
C ILE A 921 -26.08 -13.58 18.25
N TRP A 922 -24.78 -13.61 18.53
CA TRP A 922 -23.92 -12.43 18.53
C TRP A 922 -22.67 -12.69 17.70
N MET A 923 -22.15 -11.62 17.10
CA MET A 923 -20.94 -11.63 16.29
C MET A 923 -19.94 -10.59 16.78
N SER A 924 -18.66 -10.94 16.76
CA SER A 924 -17.56 -9.97 16.81
C SER A 924 -16.52 -10.32 15.74
N VAL A 925 -15.73 -9.33 15.35
CA VAL A 925 -14.62 -9.49 14.42
C VAL A 925 -13.33 -9.18 15.15
N ARG A 926 -12.45 -10.17 15.26
CA ARG A 926 -11.08 -9.99 15.72
C ARG A 926 -10.24 -9.46 14.55
N LEU A 927 -9.81 -8.22 14.67
CA LEU A 927 -8.94 -7.57 13.67
C LEU A 927 -7.50 -8.07 13.80
N LYS A 928 -7.04 -8.29 15.04
CA LYS A 928 -5.74 -8.88 15.40
C LYS A 928 -5.81 -9.41 16.83
N PRO A 929 -4.79 -10.13 17.34
CA PRO A 929 -4.78 -10.55 18.75
C PRO A 929 -5.06 -9.39 19.70
N ASN A 930 -6.00 -9.60 20.60
CA ASN A 930 -6.52 -8.68 21.61
C ASN A 930 -7.23 -7.41 21.09
N LEU A 931 -7.51 -7.30 19.78
CA LEU A 931 -8.25 -6.16 19.21
C LEU A 931 -9.50 -6.63 18.46
N TYR A 932 -10.66 -6.23 18.98
CA TYR A 932 -11.97 -6.66 18.51
C TYR A 932 -12.85 -5.48 18.15
N ARG A 933 -13.71 -5.69 17.15
CA ARG A 933 -14.89 -4.85 16.95
C ARG A 933 -15.95 -5.13 18.02
N ASN A 934 -16.78 -4.13 18.30
CA ASN A 934 -17.89 -4.28 19.23
C ASN A 934 -18.82 -5.43 18.82
N LEU A 935 -19.44 -6.06 19.82
CA LEU A 935 -20.42 -7.13 19.59
C LEU A 935 -21.65 -6.58 18.87
N VAL A 936 -22.09 -7.31 17.85
CA VAL A 936 -23.32 -7.03 17.11
C VAL A 936 -24.25 -8.23 17.26
N GLN A 937 -25.49 -7.97 17.67
CA GLN A 937 -26.51 -9.02 17.69
C GLN A 937 -26.97 -9.31 16.26
N ILE A 938 -27.04 -10.59 15.91
CA ILE A 938 -27.65 -11.05 14.67
C ILE A 938 -29.15 -11.24 14.93
N PRO A 939 -30.04 -10.76 14.03
CA PRO A 939 -31.47 -11.02 14.15
C PRO A 939 -31.79 -12.51 14.29
N GLY A 940 -32.78 -12.85 15.10
CA GLY A 940 -33.23 -14.23 15.31
C GLY A 940 -32.63 -14.95 16.52
N TYR A 941 -33.24 -16.10 16.85
CA TYR A 941 -32.91 -16.92 18.01
C TYR A 941 -32.86 -18.40 17.60
N THR A 942 -31.96 -19.18 18.20
CA THR A 942 -31.87 -20.62 17.90
C THR A 942 -32.97 -21.45 18.57
N GLY A 943 -33.73 -20.85 19.51
CA GLY A 943 -34.85 -21.52 20.20
C GLY A 943 -36.11 -21.65 19.35
N VAL A 944 -36.16 -20.95 18.22
CA VAL A 944 -37.26 -20.94 17.23
C VAL A 944 -36.67 -21.04 15.81
N ALA A 945 -37.51 -21.02 14.79
CA ALA A 945 -37.02 -20.79 13.43
C ALA A 945 -36.40 -19.37 13.35
N PRO A 946 -35.15 -19.22 12.90
CA PRO A 946 -34.53 -17.90 12.80
C PRO A 946 -35.31 -16.98 11.84
N SER A 947 -35.68 -15.79 12.29
CA SER A 947 -36.35 -14.76 11.48
C SER A 947 -35.41 -13.60 11.14
N SER A 948 -35.61 -12.99 9.98
CA SER A 948 -34.91 -11.76 9.56
C SER A 948 -35.48 -10.49 10.22
N THR A 949 -36.64 -10.59 10.88
CA THR A 949 -37.22 -9.53 11.72
C THR A 949 -36.94 -9.81 13.20
N PRO A 950 -36.57 -8.78 13.99
CA PRO A 950 -36.27 -8.90 15.42
C PRO A 950 -37.37 -9.55 16.25
#